data_AF-A0A6G3RDM1-F1
#
_entry.id   AF-A0A6G3RDM1-F1
#
_cell.length_a   1.000
_cell.length_b   1.000
_cell.length_c   1.000
_cell.angle_alpha   90.00
_cell.angle_beta   90.00
_cell.angle_gamma   90.00
#
_symmetry.space_group_name_H-M   'P 1'
#
loop_
_entity.id
_entity.type
_entity.pdbx_description
1 polymer ?
#
loop_
_entity_poly.entity_id
_entity_poly.type
_entity_poly.pdbx_seq_one_letter_code
_entity_poly.pdbx_strand_id
1 'polypeptide(L)'
;MTNGVDVSTAAAAFDRSAVADVESAAEDERKQVLSHFPLDEWPELPLERYALGQAAPPGAGPTYCRLLEFLTPNLGSIKGGSAAKHIMYHHVSGEWRLAAPLRGMDPQDAWAELRGQFVRAFQAVAAEDFAALDTLEVLRYGPALVTKSLATYFPQHFLPIYAAEHLRTFVALLGGGAQAGAPAPSTNRQLRELVSNRAEFEGWTGLEVMRFLYEHFDPRPRQRTIWKIAPGERGRLWEECRDGGFICVAWDEVGDLSQYQSDTELQQALDAHWPRSSGGSLTLARRLLAFRDLEAGDRIVANRGTDEILATGKVDGSYRHAPDRPEFRHVVPVTWDLSHAQKLTKPLHGWRSTFAKVDPALFARFTSHAAGPGSVPGTGEEQVGAFVALPDDVQAVLDALERKGQVILHGPPGTGKTRLALGAALALDDRADVLGADAGRRAEAQAEMLHGDRVRMVTFHPSYGYEDFVEGFKPDLSATGPGLTLALTDGLFHSLCSRAAARPDQTFLLIVDEINRGDLPRIFGESITLLELDKRNLPVALPISKRRFSVPPNVRIIGTMNTADRSISHLDAAVRRRFAFLSVDPDPDAVSGTVGPLDLSAFFESLNTRIARHLDADHQIGHAYLLRDGEPIATEADLAAAFHHEVIPLLEDYCLGRAELLHRILGSLIDAGTGRPARMPPQDLADALATEFTSGLPGPDA
;
A
#
# COMPACT_ATOMS: atom_id res chain seq x y z
N MET A 1 -10.32 -8.27 0.47
CA MET A 1 -10.42 -9.73 0.71
C MET A 1 -10.66 -10.39 -0.62
N THR A 2 -9.98 -11.50 -0.87
CA THR A 2 -10.24 -12.40 -2.01
C THR A 2 -11.74 -12.68 -2.11
N ASN A 3 -12.32 -12.52 -3.30
CA ASN A 3 -13.69 -12.93 -3.66
C ASN A 3 -14.13 -14.14 -2.83
N GLY A 4 -15.35 -14.09 -2.26
CA GLY A 4 -15.93 -15.06 -1.33
C GLY A 4 -15.99 -16.50 -1.84
N VAL A 5 -14.84 -17.13 -2.02
CA VAL A 5 -14.67 -18.55 -2.23
C VAL A 5 -14.20 -19.12 -0.91
N ASP A 6 -15.11 -19.82 -0.26
CA ASP A 6 -14.79 -20.62 0.90
C ASP A 6 -13.68 -21.64 0.55
N VAL A 7 -12.69 -21.81 1.43
CA VAL A 7 -11.55 -22.71 1.22
C VAL A 7 -12.02 -24.13 0.92
N SER A 8 -13.10 -24.58 1.58
CA SER A 8 -13.70 -25.89 1.35
C SER A 8 -14.27 -26.02 -0.07
N THR A 9 -14.99 -24.99 -0.50
CA THR A 9 -15.56 -24.91 -1.86
C THR A 9 -14.47 -24.87 -2.94
N ALA A 10 -13.42 -24.07 -2.73
CA ALA A 10 -12.29 -23.99 -3.67
C ALA A 10 -11.55 -25.33 -3.76
N ALA A 11 -11.27 -25.98 -2.62
CA ALA A 11 -10.53 -27.23 -2.56
C ALA A 11 -11.27 -28.36 -3.29
N ALA A 12 -12.60 -28.41 -3.19
CA ALA A 12 -13.42 -29.38 -3.90
C ALA A 12 -13.39 -29.22 -5.43
N ALA A 13 -13.12 -28.02 -5.94
CA ALA A 13 -13.06 -27.71 -7.37
C ALA A 13 -11.65 -27.76 -7.96
N PHE A 14 -10.62 -27.93 -7.13
CA PHE A 14 -9.22 -27.88 -7.55
C PHE A 14 -8.81 -29.12 -8.34
N ASP A 15 -8.31 -28.93 -9.56
CA ASP A 15 -7.78 -30.01 -10.39
C ASP A 15 -6.38 -30.43 -9.93
N ARG A 16 -6.35 -31.45 -9.08
CA ARG A 16 -5.12 -32.06 -8.57
C ARG A 16 -4.28 -32.74 -9.66
N SER A 17 -4.91 -33.22 -10.75
CA SER A 17 -4.20 -33.95 -11.80
C SER A 17 -3.24 -33.06 -12.59
N ALA A 18 -3.53 -31.75 -12.66
CA ALA A 18 -2.67 -30.75 -13.30
C ALA A 18 -1.34 -30.50 -12.55
N VAL A 19 -1.19 -31.01 -11.32
CA VAL A 19 0.02 -30.82 -10.49
C VAL A 19 1.02 -31.97 -10.65
N ALA A 20 0.62 -33.12 -11.19
CA ALA A 20 1.42 -34.34 -11.23
C ALA A 20 2.77 -34.19 -11.97
N ASP A 21 2.77 -33.50 -13.13
CA ASP A 21 4.00 -33.27 -13.90
C ASP A 21 5.00 -32.37 -13.13
N VAL A 22 4.47 -31.36 -12.42
CA VAL A 22 5.27 -30.44 -11.60
C VAL A 22 5.83 -31.18 -10.38
N GLU A 23 5.06 -32.10 -9.80
CA GLU A 23 5.49 -32.90 -8.65
C GLU A 23 6.62 -33.86 -9.00
N SER A 24 6.54 -34.53 -10.15
CA SER A 24 7.64 -35.35 -10.66
C SER A 24 8.91 -34.51 -10.86
N ALA A 25 8.79 -33.34 -11.50
CA ALA A 25 9.92 -32.43 -11.70
C ALA A 25 10.50 -31.90 -10.39
N ALA A 26 9.64 -31.57 -9.41
CA ALA A 26 10.05 -31.12 -8.09
C ALA A 26 10.82 -32.21 -7.33
N GLU A 27 10.38 -33.46 -7.40
CA GLU A 27 11.09 -34.59 -6.78
C GLU A 27 12.45 -34.86 -7.44
N ASP A 28 12.55 -34.72 -8.76
CA ASP A 28 13.83 -34.82 -9.47
C ASP A 28 14.80 -33.70 -9.09
N GLU A 29 14.29 -32.46 -8.99
CA GLU A 29 15.05 -31.31 -8.46
C GLU A 29 15.52 -31.56 -7.02
N ARG A 30 14.67 -32.14 -6.17
CA ARG A 30 15.01 -32.48 -4.79
C ARG A 30 16.13 -33.51 -4.73
N LYS A 31 16.00 -34.60 -5.49
CA LYS A 31 17.05 -35.63 -5.61
C LYS A 31 18.36 -35.04 -6.13
N GLN A 32 18.30 -34.08 -7.05
CA GLN A 32 19.48 -33.36 -7.52
C GLN A 32 20.15 -32.59 -6.38
N VAL A 33 19.40 -31.86 -5.54
CA VAL A 33 19.95 -31.18 -4.36
C VAL A 33 20.61 -32.17 -3.42
N LEU A 34 19.89 -33.24 -3.05
CA LEU A 34 20.41 -34.27 -2.14
C LEU A 34 21.67 -34.97 -2.67
N SER A 35 21.76 -35.17 -3.99
CA SER A 35 22.93 -35.76 -4.62
C SER A 35 24.14 -34.82 -4.64
N HIS A 36 23.93 -33.51 -4.74
CA HIS A 36 25.04 -32.54 -4.77
C HIS A 36 25.49 -32.11 -3.38
N PHE A 37 24.59 -32.21 -2.40
CA PHE A 37 24.76 -31.76 -1.02
C PHE A 37 24.13 -32.77 -0.04
N PRO A 38 24.72 -33.97 0.14
CA PRO A 38 24.24 -34.93 1.14
C PRO A 38 24.27 -34.35 2.57
N LEU A 39 23.30 -34.72 3.41
CA LEU A 39 23.18 -34.19 4.79
C LEU A 39 24.43 -34.47 5.65
N ASP A 40 25.07 -35.62 5.45
CA ASP A 40 26.27 -36.06 6.15
C ASP A 40 27.54 -35.29 5.74
N GLU A 41 27.54 -34.65 4.57
CA GLU A 41 28.67 -33.82 4.11
C GLU A 41 28.57 -32.35 4.57
N TRP A 42 27.42 -31.90 5.08
CA TRP A 42 27.23 -30.52 5.54
C TRP A 42 28.23 -30.03 6.59
N PRO A 43 28.64 -30.83 7.60
CA PRO A 43 29.64 -30.41 8.57
C PRO A 43 31.00 -30.05 7.94
N GLU A 44 31.31 -30.58 6.76
CA GLU A 44 32.56 -30.38 6.05
C GLU A 44 32.41 -29.55 4.77
N LEU A 45 31.18 -29.11 4.45
CA LEU A 45 30.89 -28.37 3.22
C LEU A 45 31.78 -27.12 3.11
N PRO A 46 32.55 -26.96 2.03
CA PRO A 46 33.42 -25.80 1.85
C PRO A 46 32.63 -24.57 1.37
N LEU A 47 33.13 -23.37 1.71
CA LEU A 47 32.49 -22.09 1.42
C LEU A 47 32.22 -21.90 -0.08
N GLU A 48 33.14 -22.37 -0.92
CA GLU A 48 33.10 -22.26 -2.37
C GLU A 48 32.00 -23.11 -3.00
N ARG A 49 31.48 -24.11 -2.26
CA ARG A 49 30.31 -24.89 -2.66
C ARG A 49 29.01 -24.37 -2.08
N TYR A 50 29.04 -23.42 -1.15
CA TYR A 50 27.84 -22.80 -0.58
C TYR A 50 27.44 -21.51 -1.30
N ALA A 51 28.34 -20.52 -1.32
CA ALA A 51 27.98 -19.13 -1.56
C ALA A 51 27.57 -18.80 -3.00
N LEU A 52 26.72 -17.78 -3.15
CA LEU A 52 26.43 -17.18 -4.46
C LEU A 52 27.59 -16.24 -4.88
N GLY A 53 27.84 -16.12 -6.19
CA GLY A 53 28.82 -15.18 -6.74
C GLY A 53 30.27 -15.69 -6.81
N GLN A 54 30.49 -16.98 -6.54
CA GLN A 54 31.74 -17.67 -6.83
C GLN A 54 31.59 -18.63 -8.01
N ALA A 55 32.68 -18.81 -8.76
CA ALA A 55 32.78 -19.92 -9.70
C ALA A 55 33.00 -21.20 -8.89
N ALA A 56 32.09 -22.17 -9.01
CA ALA A 56 32.28 -23.47 -8.39
C ALA A 56 33.60 -24.11 -8.91
N PRO A 57 34.32 -24.87 -8.07
CA PRO A 57 35.51 -25.58 -8.51
C PRO A 57 35.22 -26.41 -9.77
N PRO A 58 36.17 -26.52 -10.73
CA PRO A 58 35.96 -27.30 -11.95
C PRO A 58 35.49 -28.73 -11.63
N GLY A 59 34.31 -29.10 -12.11
CA GLY A 59 33.70 -30.42 -11.87
C GLY A 59 32.80 -30.53 -10.63
N ALA A 60 32.66 -29.49 -9.80
CA ALA A 60 31.93 -29.54 -8.52
C ALA A 60 30.42 -29.20 -8.60
N GLY A 61 29.87 -29.00 -9.81
CA GLY A 61 28.46 -28.60 -10.00
C GLY A 61 28.15 -27.18 -9.51
N PRO A 62 26.87 -26.75 -9.47
CA PRO A 62 26.49 -25.43 -8.96
C PRO A 62 26.69 -25.31 -7.44
N THR A 63 26.86 -24.08 -6.93
CA THR A 63 26.86 -23.81 -5.48
C THR A 63 25.47 -23.99 -4.87
N TYR A 64 25.40 -24.24 -3.56
CA TYR A 64 24.14 -24.52 -2.85
C TYR A 64 23.13 -23.38 -3.00
N CYS A 65 23.55 -22.14 -2.74
CA CYS A 65 22.69 -20.96 -2.90
C CYS A 65 22.19 -20.81 -4.35
N ARG A 66 23.06 -21.02 -5.35
CA ARG A 66 22.67 -20.97 -6.77
C ARG A 66 21.68 -22.08 -7.13
N LEU A 67 21.90 -23.29 -6.63
CA LEU A 67 21.04 -24.44 -6.88
C LEU A 67 19.63 -24.21 -6.30
N LEU A 68 19.55 -23.76 -5.05
CA LEU A 68 18.27 -23.47 -4.40
C LEU A 68 17.54 -22.25 -4.97
N GLU A 69 18.26 -21.20 -5.40
CA GLU A 69 17.61 -20.02 -5.96
C GLU A 69 17.18 -20.21 -7.41
N PHE A 70 18.08 -20.72 -8.27
CA PHE A 70 17.88 -20.63 -9.71
C PHE A 70 17.47 -21.92 -10.40
N LEU A 71 17.91 -23.05 -9.86
CA LEU A 71 17.87 -24.36 -10.53
C LEU A 71 16.87 -25.34 -9.91
N THR A 72 16.06 -24.88 -8.95
CA THR A 72 14.97 -25.66 -8.34
C THR A 72 13.63 -24.89 -8.37
N PRO A 73 13.15 -24.48 -9.57
CA PRO A 73 11.92 -23.70 -9.71
C PRO A 73 10.65 -24.46 -9.28
N ASN A 74 10.64 -25.79 -9.35
CA ASN A 74 9.47 -26.60 -9.01
C ASN A 74 9.39 -26.91 -7.50
N LEU A 75 10.49 -26.77 -6.75
CA LEU A 75 10.52 -26.82 -5.28
C LEU A 75 10.08 -25.52 -4.57
N GLY A 76 9.30 -24.68 -5.23
CA GLY A 76 8.92 -23.35 -4.74
C GLY A 76 10.03 -22.31 -4.95
N SER A 77 9.66 -21.14 -5.47
CA SER A 77 10.62 -20.09 -5.82
C SER A 77 11.10 -19.31 -4.60
N ILE A 78 12.39 -18.99 -4.57
CA ILE A 78 12.99 -17.94 -3.74
C ILE A 78 13.70 -16.86 -4.59
N LYS A 79 13.39 -16.83 -5.90
CA LYS A 79 13.88 -15.80 -6.83
C LYS A 79 13.24 -14.45 -6.53
N GLY A 80 13.97 -13.37 -6.83
CA GLY A 80 13.55 -12.00 -6.52
C GLY A 80 14.01 -11.54 -5.13
N GLY A 81 14.05 -10.23 -4.91
CA GLY A 81 14.60 -9.63 -3.69
C GLY A 81 16.14 -9.69 -3.58
N SER A 82 16.67 -9.19 -2.48
CA SER A 82 18.11 -9.03 -2.26
C SER A 82 18.90 -10.34 -2.17
N ALA A 83 20.16 -10.34 -2.65
CA ALA A 83 21.12 -11.41 -2.42
C ALA A 83 21.45 -11.62 -0.92
N ALA A 84 21.15 -10.66 -0.05
CA ALA A 84 21.31 -10.76 1.40
C ALA A 84 20.54 -11.93 2.04
N LYS A 85 19.48 -12.43 1.39
CA LYS A 85 18.76 -13.65 1.82
C LYS A 85 19.64 -14.91 1.91
N HIS A 86 20.81 -14.89 1.28
CA HIS A 86 21.80 -15.97 1.36
C HIS A 86 22.67 -15.94 2.61
N ILE A 87 22.49 -14.92 3.47
CA ILE A 87 23.21 -14.66 4.73
C ILE A 87 24.69 -14.27 4.50
N MET A 88 25.35 -14.94 3.56
CA MET A 88 26.69 -14.62 3.07
C MET A 88 26.78 -14.90 1.57
N TYR A 89 27.35 -13.97 0.82
CA TYR A 89 27.59 -14.12 -0.62
C TYR A 89 28.81 -13.32 -1.08
N HIS A 90 29.38 -13.74 -2.20
CA HIS A 90 30.51 -13.07 -2.84
C HIS A 90 29.97 -12.06 -3.86
N HIS A 91 30.19 -10.77 -3.61
CA HIS A 91 29.67 -9.70 -4.46
C HIS A 91 30.52 -9.56 -5.74
N VAL A 92 29.92 -8.98 -6.79
CA VAL A 92 30.60 -8.77 -8.08
C VAL A 92 31.84 -7.87 -7.95
N SER A 93 31.90 -7.03 -6.91
CA SER A 93 33.09 -6.21 -6.57
C SER A 93 34.29 -7.02 -6.07
N GLY A 94 34.14 -8.32 -5.80
CA GLY A 94 35.18 -9.17 -5.22
C GLY A 94 35.20 -9.18 -3.68
N GLU A 95 34.23 -8.56 -3.02
CA GLU A 95 34.12 -8.51 -1.57
C GLU A 95 33.07 -9.49 -1.04
N TRP A 96 33.30 -9.99 0.18
CA TRP A 96 32.31 -10.78 0.92
C TRP A 96 31.28 -9.88 1.59
N ARG A 97 30.01 -10.17 1.35
CA ARG A 97 28.88 -9.53 2.03
C ARG A 97 28.32 -10.49 3.07
N LEU A 98 28.32 -10.05 4.33
CA LEU A 98 27.96 -10.84 5.50
C LEU A 98 26.75 -10.22 6.23
N ALA A 99 25.83 -11.06 6.70
CA ALA A 99 24.73 -10.66 7.56
C ALA A 99 25.24 -10.01 8.85
N ALA A 100 24.42 -9.15 9.47
CA ALA A 100 24.79 -8.35 10.65
C ALA A 100 25.57 -9.11 11.75
N PRO A 101 25.16 -10.32 12.22
CA PRO A 101 25.89 -11.03 13.27
C PRO A 101 27.26 -11.58 12.84
N LEU A 102 27.52 -11.62 11.53
CA LEU A 102 28.78 -12.09 10.94
C LEU A 102 29.66 -10.94 10.43
N ARG A 103 29.20 -9.69 10.50
CA ARG A 103 29.95 -8.53 9.98
C ARG A 103 31.30 -8.40 10.69
N GLY A 104 32.35 -8.18 9.91
CA GLY A 104 33.72 -7.99 10.42
C GLY A 104 34.49 -9.29 10.71
N MET A 105 33.86 -10.46 10.55
CA MET A 105 34.55 -11.74 10.61
C MET A 105 35.31 -12.04 9.31
N ASP A 106 36.35 -12.87 9.39
CA ASP A 106 36.92 -13.50 8.21
C ASP A 106 35.86 -14.38 7.52
N PRO A 107 35.77 -14.40 6.17
CA PRO A 107 34.76 -15.18 5.46
C PRO A 107 34.73 -16.67 5.81
N GLN A 108 35.88 -17.30 6.10
CA GLN A 108 35.91 -18.72 6.48
C GLN A 108 35.40 -18.95 7.90
N ASP A 109 35.68 -18.02 8.82
CA ASP A 109 35.15 -18.07 10.19
C ASP A 109 33.63 -17.81 10.19
N ALA A 110 33.18 -16.82 9.41
CA ALA A 110 31.76 -16.53 9.20
C ALA A 110 31.02 -17.75 8.61
N TRP A 111 31.66 -18.44 7.66
CA TRP A 111 31.15 -19.68 7.10
C TRP A 111 31.04 -20.79 8.15
N ALA A 112 32.07 -20.98 8.96
CA ALA A 112 32.08 -22.02 10.00
C ALA A 112 30.92 -21.85 10.99
N GLU A 113 30.64 -20.61 11.42
CA GLU A 113 29.50 -20.31 12.29
C GLU A 113 28.15 -20.56 11.57
N LEU A 114 27.98 -20.03 10.37
CA LEU A 114 26.75 -20.20 9.57
C LEU A 114 26.46 -21.69 9.30
N ARG A 115 27.47 -22.43 8.83
CA ARG A 115 27.39 -23.87 8.56
C ARG A 115 27.04 -24.65 9.83
N GLY A 116 27.66 -24.29 10.96
CA GLY A 116 27.35 -24.88 12.26
C GLY A 116 25.89 -24.68 12.69
N GLN A 117 25.27 -23.55 12.35
CA GLN A 117 23.83 -23.36 12.59
C GLN A 117 22.95 -24.16 11.64
N PHE A 118 23.30 -24.27 10.35
CA PHE A 118 22.57 -25.16 9.43
C PHE A 118 22.60 -26.62 9.89
N VAL A 119 23.77 -27.13 10.30
CA VAL A 119 23.90 -28.51 10.84
C VAL A 119 23.02 -28.71 12.07
N ARG A 120 23.04 -27.76 13.03
CA ARG A 120 22.16 -27.79 14.20
C ARG A 120 20.68 -27.75 13.81
N ALA A 121 20.31 -26.95 12.82
CA ALA A 121 18.93 -26.89 12.32
C ALA A 121 18.47 -28.23 11.73
N PHE A 122 19.31 -28.88 10.92
CA PHE A 122 18.99 -30.19 10.35
C PHE A 122 18.88 -31.28 11.41
N GLN A 123 19.79 -31.28 12.40
CA GLN A 123 19.72 -32.19 13.54
C GLN A 123 18.46 -31.98 14.38
N ALA A 124 18.11 -30.72 14.65
CA ALA A 124 16.90 -30.36 15.38
C ALA A 124 15.63 -30.84 14.67
N VAL A 125 15.52 -30.61 13.36
CA VAL A 125 14.37 -31.10 12.56
C VAL A 125 14.34 -32.62 12.50
N ALA A 126 15.48 -33.29 12.32
CA ALA A 126 15.55 -34.75 12.32
C ALA A 126 15.15 -35.37 13.68
N ALA A 127 15.38 -34.65 14.78
CA ALA A 127 14.96 -35.03 16.13
C ALA A 127 13.54 -34.52 16.49
N GLU A 128 12.84 -33.87 15.57
CA GLU A 128 11.55 -33.20 15.78
C GLU A 128 11.55 -32.13 16.90
N ASP A 129 12.73 -31.58 17.23
CA ASP A 129 12.90 -30.46 18.16
C ASP A 129 12.79 -29.12 17.42
N PHE A 130 11.58 -28.76 17.00
CA PHE A 130 11.34 -27.55 16.22
C PHE A 130 11.58 -26.26 17.02
N ALA A 131 11.48 -26.30 18.35
CA ALA A 131 11.70 -25.14 19.21
C ALA A 131 13.17 -24.68 19.18
N ALA A 132 14.11 -25.60 18.96
CA ALA A 132 15.52 -25.25 18.83
C ALA A 132 15.82 -24.33 17.63
N LEU A 133 14.99 -24.35 16.58
CA LEU A 133 15.16 -23.49 15.40
C LEU A 133 15.08 -22.00 15.73
N ASP A 134 14.26 -21.62 16.71
CA ASP A 134 14.09 -20.24 17.11
C ASP A 134 15.35 -19.67 17.80
N THR A 135 16.26 -20.53 18.27
CA THR A 135 17.50 -20.12 18.96
C THR A 135 18.66 -19.86 18.00
N LEU A 136 18.50 -20.14 16.70
CA LEU A 136 19.55 -20.02 15.69
C LEU A 136 19.57 -18.61 15.08
N GLU A 137 20.26 -17.68 15.76
CA GLU A 137 20.21 -16.24 15.46
C GLU A 137 20.70 -15.87 14.05
N VAL A 138 21.71 -16.56 13.52
CA VAL A 138 22.27 -16.23 12.20
C VAL A 138 21.31 -16.64 11.09
N LEU A 139 20.59 -17.76 11.26
CA LEU A 139 19.62 -18.25 10.27
C LEU A 139 18.42 -17.32 10.10
N ARG A 140 18.14 -16.45 11.08
CA ARG A 140 17.07 -15.44 10.99
C ARG A 140 17.30 -14.42 9.86
N TYR A 141 18.54 -14.26 9.39
CA TYR A 141 18.90 -13.33 8.32
C TYR A 141 18.67 -13.90 6.90
N GLY A 142 18.33 -15.18 6.78
CA GLY A 142 18.03 -15.84 5.49
C GLY A 142 16.75 -16.66 5.53
N PRO A 143 15.60 -16.11 5.96
CA PRO A 143 14.41 -16.90 6.30
C PRO A 143 13.89 -17.75 5.14
N ALA A 144 13.90 -17.23 3.90
CA ALA A 144 13.45 -17.96 2.73
C ALA A 144 14.42 -19.11 2.34
N LEU A 145 15.73 -18.84 2.33
CA LEU A 145 16.75 -19.85 2.04
C LEU A 145 16.73 -20.98 3.08
N VAL A 146 16.65 -20.61 4.36
CA VAL A 146 16.63 -21.56 5.48
C VAL A 146 15.38 -22.43 5.41
N THR A 147 14.19 -21.82 5.26
CA THR A 147 12.94 -22.59 5.17
C THR A 147 12.93 -23.52 3.96
N LYS A 148 13.41 -23.05 2.80
CA LYS A 148 13.55 -23.90 1.60
C LYS A 148 14.55 -25.04 1.80
N SER A 149 15.67 -24.78 2.48
CA SER A 149 16.65 -25.83 2.82
C SER A 149 16.00 -26.91 3.69
N LEU A 150 15.32 -26.52 4.77
CA LEU A 150 14.63 -27.44 5.66
C LEU A 150 13.53 -28.23 4.92
N ALA A 151 12.74 -27.56 4.06
CA ALA A 151 11.71 -28.23 3.25
C ALA A 151 12.30 -29.19 2.20
N THR A 152 13.50 -28.93 1.70
CA THR A 152 14.17 -29.79 0.70
C THR A 152 14.64 -31.10 1.33
N TYR A 153 15.25 -31.04 2.52
CA TYR A 153 15.74 -32.22 3.24
C TYR A 153 14.63 -32.95 4.02
N PHE A 154 13.62 -32.21 4.48
CA PHE A 154 12.54 -32.72 5.34
C PHE A 154 11.14 -32.33 4.82
N PRO A 155 10.77 -32.75 3.59
CA PRO A 155 9.53 -32.33 2.92
C PRO A 155 8.24 -32.72 3.67
N GLN A 156 8.31 -33.70 4.57
CA GLN A 156 7.17 -34.11 5.39
C GLN A 156 6.77 -33.05 6.43
N HIS A 157 7.71 -32.21 6.88
CA HIS A 157 7.52 -31.25 7.97
C HIS A 157 7.22 -29.82 7.49
N PHE A 158 7.44 -29.51 6.21
CA PHE A 158 7.33 -28.16 5.66
C PHE A 158 6.54 -28.13 4.35
N LEU A 159 5.84 -27.03 4.09
CA LEU A 159 5.23 -26.74 2.79
C LEU A 159 6.22 -25.96 1.91
N PRO A 160 6.17 -26.08 0.57
CA PRO A 160 7.05 -25.35 -0.34
C PRO A 160 6.68 -23.85 -0.50
N ILE A 161 6.49 -23.16 0.62
CA ILE A 161 6.10 -21.74 0.72
C ILE A 161 7.11 -21.04 1.65
N TYR A 162 7.87 -20.07 1.11
CA TYR A 162 9.05 -19.54 1.82
C TYR A 162 9.00 -18.04 2.11
N ALA A 163 8.11 -17.30 1.46
CA ALA A 163 7.91 -15.88 1.74
C ALA A 163 7.20 -15.71 3.09
N ALA A 164 7.84 -15.01 4.02
CA ALA A 164 7.33 -14.82 5.37
C ALA A 164 5.96 -14.15 5.41
N GLU A 165 5.70 -13.20 4.51
CA GLU A 165 4.40 -12.55 4.39
C GLU A 165 3.31 -13.51 3.90
N HIS A 166 3.61 -14.28 2.86
CA HIS A 166 2.65 -15.25 2.32
C HIS A 166 2.28 -16.33 3.34
N LEU A 167 3.28 -16.81 4.10
CA LEU A 167 3.07 -17.75 5.20
C LEU A 167 2.09 -17.19 6.24
N ARG A 168 2.26 -15.93 6.67
CA ARG A 168 1.33 -15.30 7.63
C ARG A 168 -0.08 -15.18 7.06
N THR A 169 -0.20 -14.77 5.81
CA THR A 169 -1.51 -14.64 5.14
C THR A 169 -2.22 -15.98 5.06
N PHE A 170 -1.53 -17.05 4.66
CA PHE A 170 -2.12 -18.38 4.59
C PHE A 170 -2.43 -18.97 5.97
N VAL A 171 -1.61 -18.72 7.00
CA VAL A 171 -1.94 -19.10 8.39
C VAL A 171 -3.23 -18.43 8.84
N ALA A 172 -3.36 -17.12 8.60
CA ALA A 172 -4.56 -16.37 8.93
C ALA A 172 -5.80 -16.86 8.15
N LEU A 173 -5.64 -17.12 6.84
CA LEU A 173 -6.67 -17.69 5.98
C LEU A 173 -7.20 -19.03 6.53
N LEU A 174 -6.31 -19.89 7.01
CA LEU A 174 -6.67 -21.18 7.58
C LEU A 174 -7.07 -21.11 9.07
N GLY A 175 -7.29 -19.90 9.61
CA GLY A 175 -7.81 -19.69 10.96
C GLY A 175 -6.77 -19.78 12.08
N GLY A 176 -5.48 -19.74 11.75
CA GLY A 176 -4.39 -19.67 12.72
C GLY A 176 -4.11 -18.25 13.20
N GLY A 177 -3.64 -18.12 14.44
CA GLY A 177 -3.11 -16.86 14.96
C GLY A 177 -1.67 -16.65 14.47
N ALA A 178 -1.47 -15.78 13.47
CA ALA A 178 -0.13 -15.40 13.04
C ALA A 178 0.48 -14.43 14.06
N GLN A 179 1.56 -14.83 14.74
CA GLN A 179 2.30 -13.93 15.63
C GLN A 179 3.22 -13.02 14.80
N ALA A 180 3.19 -11.71 15.08
CA ALA A 180 4.09 -10.75 14.44
C ALA A 180 5.55 -11.07 14.82
N GLY A 181 6.44 -11.23 13.83
CA GLY A 181 7.86 -11.49 14.05
C GLY A 181 8.26 -12.96 14.25
N ALA A 182 7.34 -13.92 14.12
CA ALA A 182 7.67 -15.34 14.16
C ALA A 182 8.64 -15.75 13.02
N PRO A 183 9.65 -16.60 13.27
CA PRO A 183 10.54 -17.09 12.22
C PRO A 183 9.79 -17.84 11.11
N ALA A 184 10.28 -17.73 9.87
CA ALA A 184 9.64 -18.35 8.71
C ALA A 184 9.52 -19.89 8.82
N PRO A 185 10.54 -20.65 9.30
CA PRO A 185 10.40 -22.09 9.52
C PRO A 185 9.25 -22.44 10.48
N SER A 186 9.14 -21.72 11.58
CA SER A 186 8.13 -21.92 12.63
C SER A 186 6.72 -21.58 12.11
N THR A 187 6.60 -20.50 11.32
CA THR A 187 5.33 -20.12 10.67
C THR A 187 4.91 -21.13 9.60
N ASN A 188 5.86 -21.66 8.82
CA ASN A 188 5.59 -22.70 7.83
C ASN A 188 5.11 -24.01 8.49
N ARG A 189 5.71 -24.38 9.62
CA ARG A 189 5.29 -25.52 10.45
C ARG A 189 3.87 -25.35 10.98
N GLN A 190 3.54 -24.16 11.49
CA GLN A 190 2.17 -23.84 11.90
C GLN A 190 1.19 -23.98 10.72
N LEU A 191 1.56 -23.50 9.54
CA LEU A 191 0.73 -23.66 8.34
C LEU A 191 0.55 -25.15 7.98
N ARG A 192 1.62 -25.94 8.04
CA ARG A 192 1.57 -27.40 7.79
C ARG A 192 0.64 -28.12 8.76
N GLU A 193 0.65 -27.74 10.04
CA GLU A 193 -0.25 -28.29 11.05
C GLU A 193 -1.72 -27.92 10.79
N LEU A 194 -1.99 -26.66 10.44
CA LEU A 194 -3.34 -26.21 10.08
C LEU A 194 -3.88 -26.95 8.86
N VAL A 195 -3.03 -27.19 7.86
CA VAL A 195 -3.37 -27.99 6.67
C VAL A 195 -3.66 -29.44 7.05
N SER A 196 -2.84 -30.04 7.91
CA SER A 196 -2.99 -31.45 8.32
C SER A 196 -4.24 -31.69 9.18
N ASN A 197 -4.74 -30.67 9.88
CA ASN A 197 -5.94 -30.75 10.72
C ASN A 197 -7.25 -30.50 9.95
N ARG A 198 -7.19 -30.33 8.63
CA ARG A 198 -8.32 -29.99 7.77
C ARG A 198 -8.66 -31.16 6.85
N ALA A 199 -9.93 -31.58 6.88
CA ALA A 199 -10.42 -32.71 6.09
C ALA A 199 -10.31 -32.46 4.58
N GLU A 200 -10.36 -31.20 4.14
CA GLU A 200 -10.33 -30.86 2.71
C GLU A 200 -8.97 -31.15 2.04
N PHE A 201 -7.90 -31.18 2.83
CA PHE A 201 -6.54 -31.46 2.37
C PHE A 201 -6.10 -32.91 2.66
N GLU A 202 -7.04 -33.80 3.02
CA GLU A 202 -6.72 -35.20 3.30
C GLU A 202 -6.13 -35.88 2.06
N GLY A 203 -4.91 -36.43 2.20
CA GLY A 203 -4.18 -37.07 1.10
C GLY A 203 -3.59 -36.09 0.08
N TRP A 204 -3.53 -34.79 0.37
CA TRP A 204 -2.87 -33.81 -0.49
C TRP A 204 -1.37 -33.73 -0.20
N THR A 205 -0.57 -33.58 -1.26
CA THR A 205 0.86 -33.34 -1.14
C THR A 205 1.14 -31.88 -0.85
N GLY A 206 2.33 -31.57 -0.31
CA GLY A 206 2.70 -30.20 0.02
C GLY A 206 2.68 -29.27 -1.21
N LEU A 207 2.97 -29.82 -2.39
CA LEU A 207 2.96 -29.08 -3.65
C LEU A 207 1.55 -28.79 -4.15
N GLU A 208 0.62 -29.75 -4.03
CA GLU A 208 -0.80 -29.54 -4.32
C GLU A 208 -1.38 -28.42 -3.45
N VAL A 209 -1.10 -28.45 -2.14
CA VAL A 209 -1.54 -27.42 -1.20
C VAL A 209 -0.96 -26.05 -1.57
N MET A 210 0.34 -25.97 -1.87
CA MET A 210 0.98 -24.73 -2.31
C MET A 210 0.32 -24.17 -3.57
N ARG A 211 0.12 -25.00 -4.60
CA ARG A 211 -0.50 -24.57 -5.87
C ARG A 211 -1.91 -24.05 -5.66
N PHE A 212 -2.72 -24.80 -4.93
CA PHE A 212 -4.08 -24.41 -4.58
C PHE A 212 -4.13 -23.05 -3.86
N LEU A 213 -3.30 -22.87 -2.82
CA LEU A 213 -3.26 -21.64 -2.04
C LEU A 213 -2.87 -20.43 -2.90
N TYR A 214 -1.86 -20.56 -3.78
CA TYR A 214 -1.48 -19.47 -4.68
C TYR A 214 -2.46 -19.23 -5.82
N GLU A 215 -3.17 -20.25 -6.30
CA GLU A 215 -4.14 -20.08 -7.38
C GLU A 215 -5.40 -19.35 -6.92
N HIS A 216 -5.88 -19.69 -5.72
CA HIS A 216 -7.18 -19.21 -5.22
C HIS A 216 -7.05 -18.05 -4.23
N PHE A 217 -5.93 -17.98 -3.51
CA PHE A 217 -5.75 -17.07 -2.38
C PHE A 217 -4.42 -16.32 -2.42
N ASP A 218 -3.87 -16.07 -3.61
CA ASP A 218 -2.59 -15.38 -3.77
C ASP A 218 -2.52 -14.09 -2.92
N PRO A 219 -1.60 -14.00 -1.96
CA PRO A 219 -1.42 -12.81 -1.15
C PRO A 219 -0.83 -11.63 -1.93
N ARG A 220 -0.29 -11.88 -3.13
CA ARG A 220 0.23 -10.82 -4.00
C ARG A 220 -0.94 -9.95 -4.49
N PRO A 221 -0.81 -8.60 -4.49
CA PRO A 221 -1.85 -7.72 -4.99
C PRO A 221 -2.28 -8.14 -6.41
N ARG A 222 -3.58 -8.39 -6.61
CA ARG A 222 -4.14 -8.72 -7.93
C ARG A 222 -3.93 -7.60 -8.96
N GLN A 223 -3.67 -6.37 -8.51
CA GLN A 223 -3.30 -5.24 -9.35
C GLN A 223 -1.80 -4.95 -9.18
N ARG A 224 -1.04 -5.12 -10.27
CA ARG A 224 0.37 -4.76 -10.30
C ARG A 224 0.51 -3.25 -10.31
N THR A 225 1.24 -2.71 -9.34
CA THR A 225 1.47 -1.26 -9.20
C THR A 225 2.06 -0.70 -10.49
N ILE A 226 1.53 0.43 -10.95
CA ILE A 226 2.03 1.13 -12.13
C ILE A 226 3.02 2.20 -11.68
N TRP A 227 4.19 2.21 -12.29
CA TRP A 227 5.24 3.17 -11.98
C TRP A 227 5.60 4.00 -13.20
N LYS A 228 6.10 5.22 -12.98
CA LYS A 228 6.75 6.02 -14.03
C LYS A 228 8.23 6.12 -13.77
N ILE A 229 8.99 6.28 -14.85
CA ILE A 229 10.41 6.53 -14.81
C ILE A 229 10.85 7.60 -15.82
N ALA A 230 11.68 8.54 -15.36
CA ALA A 230 12.40 9.48 -16.21
C ALA A 230 13.78 8.89 -16.55
N PRO A 231 14.07 8.51 -17.81
CA PRO A 231 15.33 7.88 -18.20
C PRO A 231 16.44 8.94 -18.30
N GLY A 232 17.01 9.29 -17.15
CA GLY A 232 18.01 10.35 -17.01
C GLY A 232 17.41 11.75 -17.14
N GLU A 233 18.22 12.76 -16.79
CA GLU A 233 17.81 14.16 -16.88
C GLU A 233 17.33 14.51 -18.30
N ARG A 234 16.12 15.07 -18.40
CA ARG A 234 15.44 15.38 -19.69
C ARG A 234 15.34 14.18 -20.64
N GLY A 235 15.31 12.96 -20.11
CA GLY A 235 15.19 11.74 -20.92
C GLY A 235 16.43 11.43 -21.76
N ARG A 236 17.63 11.92 -21.38
CA ARG A 236 18.87 11.74 -22.14
C ARG A 236 19.28 10.27 -22.33
N LEU A 237 18.84 9.37 -21.45
CA LEU A 237 19.14 7.93 -21.52
C LEU A 237 18.04 7.15 -22.26
N TRP A 238 17.03 7.82 -22.83
CA TRP A 238 15.89 7.13 -23.43
C TRP A 238 16.27 6.15 -24.54
N GLU A 239 17.12 6.58 -25.48
CA GLU A 239 17.53 5.74 -26.61
C GLU A 239 18.24 4.47 -26.11
N GLU A 240 19.09 4.61 -25.10
CA GLU A 240 19.79 3.48 -24.48
C GLU A 240 18.83 2.53 -23.76
N CYS A 241 17.91 3.07 -22.95
CA CYS A 241 16.90 2.29 -22.24
C CYS A 241 15.95 1.56 -23.20
N ARG A 242 15.58 2.21 -24.31
CA ARG A 242 14.71 1.64 -25.34
C ARG A 242 15.39 0.48 -26.05
N ASP A 243 16.59 0.72 -26.58
CA ASP A 243 17.31 -0.26 -27.41
C ASP A 243 17.87 -1.40 -26.56
N GLY A 244 18.25 -1.12 -25.31
CA GLY A 244 18.72 -2.11 -24.35
C GLY A 244 17.63 -2.88 -23.61
N GLY A 245 16.36 -2.47 -23.74
CA GLY A 245 15.24 -3.13 -23.06
C GLY A 245 15.32 -3.07 -21.54
N PHE A 246 15.56 -1.89 -20.98
CA PHE A 246 15.65 -1.72 -19.53
C PHE A 246 15.23 -0.32 -19.06
N ILE A 247 15.04 -0.21 -17.75
CA ILE A 247 14.93 1.05 -17.02
C ILE A 247 16.09 1.16 -16.03
N CYS A 248 16.53 2.39 -15.74
CA CYS A 248 17.63 2.62 -14.81
C CYS A 248 17.46 3.86 -13.95
N VAL A 249 18.01 3.83 -12.74
CA VAL A 249 18.09 4.97 -11.82
C VAL A 249 19.54 5.24 -11.40
N ALA A 250 19.82 6.50 -11.01
CA ALA A 250 21.11 6.94 -10.48
C ALA A 250 21.28 6.53 -9.00
N TRP A 251 22.05 7.27 -8.20
CA TRP A 251 22.42 6.96 -6.81
C TRP A 251 23.46 5.84 -6.71
N ASP A 252 24.40 5.81 -7.66
CA ASP A 252 25.46 4.81 -7.73
C ASP A 252 26.38 4.83 -6.49
N GLU A 253 26.45 5.97 -5.79
CA GLU A 253 27.28 6.18 -4.61
C GLU A 253 26.78 5.41 -3.38
N VAL A 254 25.47 5.12 -3.26
CA VAL A 254 24.99 4.21 -2.20
C VAL A 254 25.34 2.76 -2.49
N GLY A 255 25.92 2.46 -3.65
CA GLY A 255 26.20 1.09 -4.09
C GLY A 255 24.93 0.27 -4.34
N ASP A 256 25.08 -1.04 -4.43
CA ASP A 256 23.97 -1.94 -4.77
C ASP A 256 22.79 -1.80 -3.77
N LEU A 257 21.59 -1.49 -4.29
CA LEU A 257 20.37 -1.34 -3.48
C LEU A 257 19.95 -2.65 -2.82
N SER A 258 20.46 -3.79 -3.31
CA SER A 258 20.25 -5.08 -2.67
C SER A 258 20.83 -5.14 -1.26
N GLN A 259 21.85 -4.34 -0.91
CA GLN A 259 22.44 -4.43 0.43
C GLN A 259 21.54 -3.91 1.57
N TYR A 260 20.51 -3.12 1.25
CA TYR A 260 19.64 -2.48 2.23
C TYR A 260 18.38 -3.30 2.52
N GLN A 261 18.07 -3.57 3.79
CA GLN A 261 16.90 -4.36 4.19
C GLN A 261 15.66 -3.53 4.47
N SER A 262 15.83 -2.25 4.77
CA SER A 262 14.73 -1.31 5.07
C SER A 262 14.96 0.04 4.42
N ASP A 263 13.87 0.79 4.25
CA ASP A 263 13.89 2.18 3.82
C ASP A 263 14.74 3.04 4.77
N THR A 264 14.71 2.74 6.06
CA THR A 264 15.50 3.45 7.08
C THR A 264 17.00 3.20 6.92
N GLU A 265 17.43 1.97 6.60
CA GLU A 265 18.85 1.66 6.38
C GLU A 265 19.38 2.36 5.12
N LEU A 266 18.59 2.34 4.04
CA LEU A 266 18.93 3.06 2.81
C LEU A 266 18.91 4.58 3.03
N GLN A 267 17.96 5.09 3.80
CA GLN A 267 17.91 6.50 4.19
C GLN A 267 19.21 6.93 4.88
N GLN A 268 19.66 6.17 5.88
CA GLN A 268 20.91 6.46 6.60
C GLN A 268 22.13 6.47 5.67
N ALA A 269 22.17 5.55 4.69
CA ALA A 269 23.26 5.50 3.72
C ALA A 269 23.23 6.67 2.73
N LEU A 270 22.04 7.07 2.30
CA LEU A 270 21.81 8.27 1.51
C LEU A 270 22.24 9.53 2.30
N ASP A 271 21.83 9.66 3.55
CA ASP A 271 22.22 10.77 4.43
C ASP A 271 23.74 10.84 4.64
N ALA A 272 24.41 9.69 4.74
CA ALA A 272 25.87 9.65 4.91
C ALA A 272 26.65 10.17 3.69
N HIS A 273 26.14 9.92 2.47
CA HIS A 273 26.76 10.39 1.22
C HIS A 273 26.37 11.83 0.88
N TRP A 274 25.18 12.25 1.32
CA TRP A 274 24.60 13.54 1.02
C TRP A 274 24.10 14.27 2.27
N PRO A 275 24.95 14.54 3.28
CA PRO A 275 24.54 15.09 4.57
C PRO A 275 24.00 16.53 4.53
N ARG A 276 24.03 17.19 3.36
CA ARG A 276 23.58 18.59 3.17
C ARG A 276 22.69 18.79 1.94
N SER A 277 22.28 17.71 1.28
CA SER A 277 21.35 17.74 0.15
C SER A 277 20.15 16.88 0.49
N SER A 278 19.00 17.15 -0.12
CA SER A 278 17.72 16.42 0.01
C SER A 278 17.76 14.94 -0.42
N GLY A 279 18.95 14.32 -0.46
CA GLY A 279 19.23 13.01 -1.02
C GLY A 279 18.85 11.82 -0.14
N GLY A 280 18.49 12.01 1.13
CA GLY A 280 18.04 10.95 2.03
C GLY A 280 16.65 11.17 2.62
N SER A 281 15.65 11.56 1.81
CA SER A 281 14.27 11.43 2.27
C SER A 281 13.90 9.95 2.35
N LEU A 282 13.19 9.57 3.42
CA LEU A 282 12.64 8.23 3.58
C LEU A 282 11.75 7.85 2.39
N THR A 283 11.06 8.81 1.76
CA THR A 283 10.33 8.61 0.50
C THR A 283 11.25 8.24 -0.66
N LEU A 284 12.41 8.90 -0.82
CA LEU A 284 13.37 8.52 -1.86
C LEU A 284 13.91 7.10 -1.61
N ALA A 285 14.26 6.77 -0.35
CA ALA A 285 14.68 5.42 0.02
C ALA A 285 13.58 4.39 -0.32
N ARG A 286 12.32 4.63 0.06
CA ARG A 286 11.18 3.78 -0.30
C ARG A 286 11.02 3.61 -1.80
N ARG A 287 11.16 4.69 -2.58
CA ARG A 287 11.06 4.64 -4.06
C ARG A 287 12.19 3.83 -4.68
N LEU A 288 13.42 3.95 -4.17
CA LEU A 288 14.57 3.17 -4.64
C LEU A 288 14.41 1.68 -4.28
N LEU A 289 13.89 1.37 -3.08
CA LEU A 289 13.56 -0.01 -2.72
C LEU A 289 12.41 -0.55 -3.56
N ALA A 290 11.37 0.26 -3.83
CA ALA A 290 10.28 -0.14 -4.71
C ALA A 290 10.77 -0.39 -6.15
N PHE A 291 11.72 0.41 -6.66
CA PHE A 291 12.38 0.16 -7.94
C PHE A 291 13.15 -1.17 -7.92
N ARG A 292 13.91 -1.44 -6.85
CA ARG A 292 14.63 -2.71 -6.65
C ARG A 292 13.68 -3.91 -6.58
N ASP A 293 12.52 -3.72 -5.98
CA ASP A 293 11.53 -4.77 -5.72
C ASP A 293 10.53 -4.96 -6.87
N LEU A 294 10.73 -4.28 -8.01
CA LEU A 294 9.94 -4.52 -9.22
C LEU A 294 10.03 -5.99 -9.66
N GLU A 295 8.87 -6.55 -9.99
CA GLU A 295 8.71 -7.94 -10.39
C GLU A 295 8.25 -8.09 -11.84
N ALA A 296 8.46 -9.29 -12.39
CA ALA A 296 8.09 -9.61 -13.75
C ALA A 296 6.60 -9.33 -14.02
N GLY A 297 6.42 -8.29 -14.83
CA GLY A 297 5.24 -7.75 -15.44
C GLY A 297 4.47 -6.72 -14.64
N ASP A 298 5.13 -6.08 -13.67
CA ASP A 298 4.79 -4.71 -13.29
C ASP A 298 4.81 -3.78 -14.51
N ARG A 299 4.05 -2.69 -14.44
CA ARG A 299 3.87 -1.76 -15.57
C ARG A 299 4.67 -0.47 -15.33
N ILE A 300 5.36 -0.02 -16.37
CA ILE A 300 6.20 1.16 -16.35
C ILE A 300 5.73 2.17 -17.39
N VAL A 301 5.88 3.46 -17.10
CA VAL A 301 5.69 4.56 -18.05
C VAL A 301 7.00 5.33 -18.14
N ALA A 302 7.62 5.39 -19.32
CA ALA A 302 8.77 6.26 -19.54
C ALA A 302 8.30 7.67 -19.90
N ASN A 303 8.85 8.69 -19.25
CA ASN A 303 8.51 10.09 -19.52
C ASN A 303 9.72 10.97 -19.80
N ARG A 304 9.53 12.03 -20.60
CA ARG A 304 10.48 13.13 -20.76
C ARG A 304 9.86 14.41 -20.20
N GLY A 305 10.55 15.03 -19.24
CA GLY A 305 10.01 16.19 -18.56
C GLY A 305 8.68 15.88 -17.87
N THR A 306 7.81 16.87 -17.78
CA THR A 306 6.47 16.73 -17.16
C THR A 306 5.35 16.58 -18.18
N ASP A 307 5.62 16.67 -19.48
CA ASP A 307 4.62 16.84 -20.53
C ASP A 307 4.77 15.86 -21.71
N GLU A 308 5.65 14.86 -21.63
CA GLU A 308 5.86 13.89 -22.71
C GLU A 308 5.97 12.45 -22.17
N ILE A 309 5.16 11.55 -22.74
CA ILE A 309 5.25 10.10 -22.57
C ILE A 309 6.08 9.55 -23.72
N LEU A 310 7.16 8.85 -23.39
CA LEU A 310 8.07 8.23 -24.34
C LEU A 310 7.62 6.82 -24.73
N ALA A 311 7.13 6.05 -23.77
CA ALA A 311 6.64 4.68 -23.95
C ALA A 311 5.92 4.17 -22.70
N THR A 312 5.20 3.07 -22.87
CA THR A 312 4.81 2.18 -21.75
C THR A 312 5.65 0.91 -21.80
N GLY A 313 5.88 0.26 -20.67
CA GLY A 313 6.68 -0.96 -20.61
C GLY A 313 6.13 -1.97 -19.63
N LYS A 314 6.53 -3.22 -19.82
CA LYS A 314 6.26 -4.33 -18.90
C LYS A 314 7.59 -4.86 -18.40
N VAL A 315 7.76 -4.91 -17.07
CA VAL A 315 8.97 -5.48 -16.45
C VAL A 315 9.09 -6.96 -16.86
N ASP A 316 10.27 -7.40 -17.28
CA ASP A 316 10.48 -8.78 -17.78
C ASP A 316 11.46 -9.60 -16.92
N GLY A 317 12.02 -8.99 -15.88
CA GLY A 317 12.94 -9.61 -14.94
C GLY A 317 13.18 -8.75 -13.71
N SER A 318 14.07 -9.21 -12.84
CA SER A 318 14.35 -8.53 -11.57
C SER A 318 15.45 -7.49 -11.69
N TYR A 319 15.51 -6.61 -10.69
CA TYR A 319 16.61 -5.68 -10.47
C TYR A 319 18.00 -6.35 -10.54
N ARG A 320 18.95 -5.63 -11.14
CA ARG A 320 20.38 -5.93 -11.12
C ARG A 320 21.19 -4.65 -10.93
N HIS A 321 22.29 -4.77 -10.19
CA HIS A 321 23.34 -3.76 -10.17
C HIS A 321 24.34 -4.04 -11.31
N ALA A 322 24.55 -3.07 -12.19
CA ALA A 322 25.38 -3.14 -13.39
C ALA A 322 26.65 -2.29 -13.20
N PRO A 323 27.69 -2.83 -12.52
CA PRO A 323 28.89 -2.07 -12.17
C PRO A 323 29.69 -1.59 -13.39
N ASP A 324 29.54 -2.26 -14.53
CA ASP A 324 30.22 -1.92 -15.78
C ASP A 324 29.67 -0.64 -16.43
N ARG A 325 28.53 -0.11 -15.96
CA ARG A 325 27.99 1.16 -16.43
C ARG A 325 28.73 2.33 -15.79
N PRO A 326 29.08 3.38 -16.57
CA PRO A 326 29.74 4.56 -16.02
C PRO A 326 28.84 5.28 -15.01
N GLU A 327 27.53 5.34 -15.28
CA GLU A 327 26.49 5.94 -14.45
C GLU A 327 25.16 5.15 -14.58
N PHE A 328 24.25 5.34 -13.63
CA PHE A 328 22.93 4.68 -13.59
C PHE A 328 23.06 3.16 -13.58
N ARG A 329 23.74 2.65 -12.56
CA ARG A 329 24.10 1.23 -12.39
C ARG A 329 22.94 0.39 -11.89
N HIS A 330 21.84 0.99 -11.48
CA HIS A 330 20.65 0.28 -11.01
C HIS A 330 19.71 0.02 -12.18
N VAL A 331 19.54 -1.24 -12.58
CA VAL A 331 18.85 -1.60 -13.82
C VAL A 331 17.77 -2.64 -13.58
N VAL A 332 16.59 -2.46 -14.19
CA VAL A 332 15.52 -3.45 -14.24
C VAL A 332 15.17 -3.68 -15.71
N PRO A 333 15.15 -4.93 -16.21
CA PRO A 333 14.84 -5.19 -17.61
C PRO A 333 13.33 -5.03 -17.88
N VAL A 334 13.02 -4.47 -19.05
CA VAL A 334 11.67 -4.05 -19.44
C VAL A 334 11.48 -4.25 -20.94
N THR A 335 10.33 -4.81 -21.31
CA THR A 335 9.84 -4.83 -22.69
C THR A 335 9.00 -3.59 -22.95
N TRP A 336 9.42 -2.75 -23.90
CA TRP A 336 8.75 -1.50 -24.25
C TRP A 336 7.65 -1.66 -25.30
N ASP A 337 6.62 -0.83 -25.18
CA ASP A 337 5.56 -0.57 -26.14
C ASP A 337 5.52 0.94 -26.44
N LEU A 338 5.89 1.29 -27.67
CA LEU A 338 5.98 2.67 -28.16
C LEU A 338 4.65 3.21 -28.68
N SER A 339 3.60 2.37 -28.77
CA SER A 339 2.31 2.77 -29.36
C SER A 339 1.63 3.91 -28.58
N HIS A 340 1.96 4.06 -27.30
CA HIS A 340 1.41 5.07 -26.40
C HIS A 340 2.24 6.37 -26.29
N ALA A 341 3.33 6.51 -27.06
CA ALA A 341 4.18 7.70 -27.03
C ALA A 341 3.39 8.95 -27.47
N GLN A 342 3.36 10.00 -26.64
CA GLN A 342 2.56 11.20 -26.89
C GLN A 342 3.01 12.40 -26.05
N LYS A 343 2.75 13.61 -26.56
CA LYS A 343 2.79 14.83 -25.75
C LYS A 343 1.48 15.03 -25.02
N LEU A 344 1.57 15.37 -23.74
CA LEU A 344 0.43 15.68 -22.89
C LEU A 344 -0.02 17.12 -23.14
N THR A 345 -1.34 17.31 -23.17
CA THR A 345 -1.96 18.63 -23.36
C THR A 345 -1.77 19.56 -22.16
N LYS A 346 -1.47 19.00 -20.98
CA LYS A 346 -1.07 19.72 -19.77
C LYS A 346 0.13 19.02 -19.11
N PRO A 347 1.12 19.76 -18.59
CA PRO A 347 2.18 19.18 -17.80
C PRO A 347 1.64 18.51 -16.53
N LEU A 348 2.14 17.32 -16.21
CA LEU A 348 1.93 16.62 -14.95
C LEU A 348 3.04 17.02 -13.97
N HIS A 349 2.76 17.98 -13.10
CA HIS A 349 3.77 18.56 -12.22
C HIS A 349 4.38 17.53 -11.24
N GLY A 350 3.61 16.51 -10.84
CA GLY A 350 4.08 15.35 -10.06
C GLY A 350 5.10 14.45 -10.79
N TRP A 351 5.32 14.63 -12.08
CA TRP A 351 6.24 13.78 -12.86
C TRP A 351 7.69 14.29 -12.87
N ARG A 352 8.03 15.32 -12.10
CA ARG A 352 9.41 15.81 -11.93
C ARG A 352 10.38 14.80 -11.28
N SER A 353 9.88 13.93 -10.41
CA SER A 353 10.69 12.90 -9.74
C SER A 353 11.28 11.88 -10.73
N THR A 354 12.35 11.15 -10.39
CA THR A 354 12.88 10.14 -11.31
C THR A 354 11.99 8.90 -11.39
N PHE A 355 11.48 8.44 -10.25
CA PHE A 355 10.63 7.26 -10.13
C PHE A 355 9.48 7.55 -9.17
N ALA A 356 8.24 7.26 -9.55
CA ALA A 356 7.07 7.44 -8.69
C ALA A 356 5.91 6.54 -9.13
N LYS A 357 4.94 6.35 -8.23
CA LYS A 357 3.69 5.66 -8.57
C LYS A 357 2.89 6.46 -9.60
N VAL A 358 2.18 5.74 -10.46
CA VAL A 358 1.23 6.29 -11.41
C VAL A 358 -0.14 5.81 -11.01
N ASP A 359 -1.06 6.76 -10.89
CA ASP A 359 -2.48 6.46 -10.71
C ASP A 359 -2.98 5.56 -11.87
N PRO A 360 -3.61 4.40 -11.58
CA PRO A 360 -4.09 3.48 -12.61
C PRO A 360 -5.03 4.12 -13.63
N ALA A 361 -5.81 5.11 -13.21
CA ALA A 361 -6.76 5.78 -14.07
C ALA A 361 -6.09 6.83 -14.96
N LEU A 362 -5.03 7.49 -14.48
CA LEU A 362 -4.12 8.26 -15.33
C LEU A 362 -3.47 7.36 -16.40
N PHE A 363 -3.01 6.16 -16.03
CA PHE A 363 -2.44 5.19 -16.98
C PHE A 363 -3.44 4.76 -18.05
N ALA A 364 -4.67 4.45 -17.64
CA ALA A 364 -5.75 4.08 -18.57
C ALA A 364 -6.04 5.21 -19.58
N ARG A 365 -6.00 6.48 -19.16
CA ARG A 365 -6.31 7.63 -20.03
C ARG A 365 -5.40 7.76 -21.23
N PHE A 366 -4.08 7.65 -21.05
CA PHE A 366 -3.15 7.81 -22.17
C PHE A 366 -2.96 6.52 -22.97
N THR A 367 -3.29 5.36 -22.40
CA THR A 367 -3.30 4.08 -23.14
C THR A 367 -4.57 3.88 -23.96
N SER A 368 -5.71 4.47 -23.57
CA SER A 368 -6.98 4.36 -24.30
C SER A 368 -7.04 5.21 -25.58
N HIS A 369 -6.26 6.29 -25.68
CA HIS A 369 -6.32 7.26 -26.79
C HIS A 369 -5.45 6.90 -28.00
N ALA A 370 -4.74 5.76 -27.98
CA ALA A 370 -3.80 5.35 -29.04
C ALA A 370 -4.43 4.56 -30.20
N ALA A 371 -5.76 4.34 -30.24
CA ALA A 371 -6.44 3.84 -31.43
C ALA A 371 -6.56 4.98 -32.46
N GLY A 372 -5.57 5.11 -33.34
CA GLY A 372 -5.46 6.21 -34.31
C GLY A 372 -6.64 6.31 -35.31
N PRO A 373 -6.79 7.48 -35.97
CA PRO A 373 -7.85 7.74 -36.93
C PRO A 373 -7.56 7.00 -38.24
N GLY A 374 -8.18 5.84 -38.44
CA GLY A 374 -7.99 5.08 -39.68
C GLY A 374 -8.65 3.71 -39.81
N SER A 375 -9.37 3.19 -38.81
CA SER A 375 -10.11 1.93 -38.95
C SER A 375 -11.57 2.18 -39.38
N VAL A 376 -11.92 1.57 -40.51
CA VAL A 376 -13.26 1.56 -41.11
C VAL A 376 -14.27 0.97 -40.11
N PRO A 377 -15.47 1.56 -39.93
CA PRO A 377 -16.51 0.97 -39.10
C PRO A 377 -17.13 -0.21 -39.84
N GLY A 378 -16.87 -1.43 -39.36
CA GLY A 378 -17.32 -2.65 -40.01
C GLY A 378 -17.37 -3.83 -39.06
N THR A 379 -18.62 -4.19 -38.71
CA THR A 379 -19.11 -5.45 -38.12
C THR A 379 -18.82 -5.69 -36.65
N GLY A 380 -19.92 -5.78 -35.89
CA GLY A 380 -19.94 -5.88 -34.45
C GLY A 380 -19.37 -7.20 -33.94
N GLU A 381 -18.39 -7.06 -33.07
CA GLU A 381 -18.18 -7.94 -31.95
C GLU A 381 -18.38 -7.07 -30.71
N GLU A 382 -19.26 -7.50 -29.82
CA GLU A 382 -19.51 -6.86 -28.53
C GLU A 382 -18.18 -6.68 -27.79
N GLN A 383 -17.80 -5.41 -27.58
CA GLN A 383 -16.75 -5.06 -26.63
C GLN A 383 -17.23 -5.45 -25.23
N VAL A 384 -16.88 -6.66 -24.81
CA VAL A 384 -16.92 -7.06 -23.40
C VAL A 384 -16.02 -6.08 -22.65
N GLY A 385 -16.64 -5.27 -21.78
CA GLY A 385 -16.04 -4.10 -21.15
C GLY A 385 -14.70 -4.40 -20.48
N ALA A 386 -13.69 -3.59 -20.81
CA ALA A 386 -12.46 -3.54 -20.05
C ALA A 386 -12.79 -3.14 -18.61
N PHE A 387 -12.59 -4.05 -17.66
CA PHE A 387 -12.71 -3.79 -16.22
C PHE A 387 -11.84 -2.58 -15.87
N VAL A 388 -12.46 -1.45 -15.50
CA VAL A 388 -11.73 -0.32 -14.91
C VAL A 388 -11.31 -0.76 -13.52
N ALA A 389 -10.01 -1.00 -13.35
CA ALA A 389 -9.41 -1.33 -12.07
C ALA A 389 -9.62 -0.17 -11.09
N LEU A 390 -10.31 -0.44 -9.98
CA LEU A 390 -10.56 0.54 -8.92
C LEU A 390 -9.25 0.83 -8.16
N PRO A 391 -9.02 2.09 -7.74
CA PRO A 391 -7.95 2.43 -6.80
C PRO A 391 -8.02 1.59 -5.50
N ASP A 392 -6.86 1.24 -4.93
CA ASP A 392 -6.76 0.37 -3.76
C ASP A 392 -7.50 0.92 -2.53
N ASP A 393 -7.45 2.24 -2.33
CA ASP A 393 -8.15 2.93 -1.25
C ASP A 393 -9.66 2.84 -1.43
N VAL A 394 -10.17 3.08 -2.64
CA VAL A 394 -11.59 2.91 -2.99
C VAL A 394 -12.00 1.46 -2.76
N GLN A 395 -11.21 0.49 -3.22
CA GLN A 395 -11.49 -0.93 -3.02
C GLN A 395 -11.53 -1.29 -1.53
N ALA A 396 -10.62 -0.76 -0.71
CA ALA A 396 -10.64 -0.98 0.74
C ALA A 396 -11.93 -0.46 1.39
N VAL A 397 -12.45 0.69 0.94
CA VAL A 397 -13.76 1.20 1.38
C VAL A 397 -14.88 0.24 0.98
N LEU A 398 -14.89 -0.25 -0.26
CA LEU A 398 -15.91 -1.19 -0.74
C LEU A 398 -15.88 -2.51 0.04
N ASP A 399 -14.70 -3.08 0.27
CA ASP A 399 -14.51 -4.29 1.07
C ASP A 399 -15.02 -4.09 2.52
N ALA A 400 -14.75 -2.92 3.11
CA ALA A 400 -15.24 -2.59 4.44
C ALA A 400 -16.77 -2.46 4.47
N LEU A 401 -17.36 -1.84 3.45
CA LEU A 401 -18.81 -1.72 3.29
C LEU A 401 -19.49 -3.06 3.03
N GLU A 402 -18.88 -3.96 2.28
CA GLU A 402 -19.39 -5.31 2.07
C GLU A 402 -19.40 -6.09 3.39
N ARG A 403 -18.29 -6.05 4.13
CA ARG A 403 -18.12 -6.80 5.37
C ARG A 403 -18.98 -6.30 6.54
N LYS A 404 -19.12 -4.97 6.69
CA LYS A 404 -19.76 -4.36 7.86
C LYS A 404 -21.04 -3.60 7.54
N GLY A 405 -21.31 -3.30 6.27
CA GLY A 405 -22.42 -2.44 5.85
C GLY A 405 -22.16 -0.94 6.03
N GLN A 406 -21.15 -0.58 6.84
CA GLN A 406 -20.80 0.79 7.16
C GLN A 406 -19.32 0.95 7.52
N VAL A 407 -18.75 2.10 7.18
CA VAL A 407 -17.33 2.43 7.37
C VAL A 407 -17.18 3.89 7.81
N ILE A 408 -16.20 4.16 8.66
CA ILE A 408 -15.73 5.49 9.01
C ILE A 408 -14.31 5.65 8.46
N LEU A 409 -14.14 6.62 7.57
CA LEU A 409 -12.86 7.11 7.10
C LEU A 409 -12.38 8.15 8.10
N HIS A 410 -11.25 7.89 8.76
CA HIS A 410 -10.73 8.78 9.79
C HIS A 410 -9.29 9.18 9.52
N GLY A 411 -8.92 10.34 10.01
CA GLY A 411 -7.55 10.83 9.90
C GLY A 411 -7.48 12.35 9.99
N PRO A 412 -6.27 12.90 9.89
CA PRO A 412 -6.05 14.33 10.00
C PRO A 412 -6.75 15.12 8.88
N PRO A 413 -7.01 16.43 9.05
CA PRO A 413 -7.68 17.22 8.01
C PRO A 413 -6.82 17.34 6.75
N GLY A 414 -7.47 17.43 5.60
CA GLY A 414 -6.79 17.56 4.31
C GLY A 414 -6.20 16.27 3.72
N THR A 415 -6.46 15.09 4.30
CA THR A 415 -5.96 13.80 3.77
C THR A 415 -6.84 13.19 2.67
N GLY A 416 -7.93 13.84 2.28
CA GLY A 416 -8.79 13.39 1.18
C GLY A 416 -9.93 12.43 1.56
N LYS A 417 -10.29 12.32 2.85
CA LYS A 417 -11.41 11.46 3.32
C LYS A 417 -12.72 11.64 2.54
N THR A 418 -13.18 12.88 2.37
CA THR A 418 -14.43 13.18 1.64
C THR A 418 -14.30 12.86 0.15
N ARG A 419 -13.11 13.09 -0.44
CA ARG A 419 -12.80 12.69 -1.82
C ARG A 419 -12.88 11.17 -1.97
N LEU A 420 -12.31 10.41 -1.03
CA LEU A 420 -12.35 8.95 -1.02
C LEU A 420 -13.78 8.43 -0.84
N ALA A 421 -14.58 9.03 0.07
CA ALA A 421 -15.99 8.68 0.25
C ALA A 421 -16.81 8.88 -1.04
N LEU A 422 -16.61 10.00 -1.73
CA LEU A 422 -17.25 10.28 -3.02
C LEU A 422 -16.75 9.36 -4.13
N GLY A 423 -15.47 8.97 -4.12
CA GLY A 423 -14.91 7.98 -5.04
C GLY A 423 -15.55 6.60 -4.88
N ALA A 424 -15.67 6.12 -3.64
CA ALA A 424 -16.38 4.88 -3.33
C ALA A 424 -17.87 4.94 -3.71
N ALA A 425 -18.50 6.11 -3.53
CA ALA A 425 -19.88 6.33 -3.95
C ALA A 425 -20.06 6.23 -5.47
N LEU A 426 -19.17 6.84 -6.25
CA LEU A 426 -19.17 6.72 -7.71
C LEU A 426 -18.97 5.26 -8.15
N ALA A 427 -18.07 4.53 -7.50
CA ALA A 427 -17.85 3.11 -7.77
C ALA A 427 -19.11 2.26 -7.50
N LEU A 428 -19.83 2.52 -6.39
CA LEU A 428 -21.10 1.85 -6.04
C LEU A 428 -22.26 2.24 -6.96
N ASP A 429 -22.16 3.38 -7.63
CA ASP A 429 -23.17 3.89 -8.56
C ASP A 429 -22.89 3.47 -10.01
N ASP A 430 -22.01 2.48 -10.21
CA ASP A 430 -21.55 1.95 -11.51
C ASP A 430 -20.82 3.00 -12.38
N ARG A 431 -20.20 4.00 -11.74
CA ARG A 431 -19.46 5.10 -12.36
C ARG A 431 -17.98 5.09 -11.98
N ALA A 432 -17.39 3.89 -11.89
CA ALA A 432 -15.97 3.72 -11.63
C ALA A 432 -15.07 4.32 -12.73
N ASP A 433 -15.59 4.39 -13.96
CA ASP A 433 -14.90 4.93 -15.14
C ASP A 433 -14.51 6.41 -14.98
N VAL A 434 -15.28 7.18 -14.22
CA VAL A 434 -15.00 8.61 -14.03
C VAL A 434 -13.97 8.90 -12.94
N LEU A 435 -13.54 7.93 -12.14
CA LEU A 435 -12.61 8.17 -11.02
C LEU A 435 -11.28 8.80 -11.47
N GLY A 436 -10.81 8.44 -12.67
CA GLY A 436 -9.64 9.02 -13.32
C GLY A 436 -9.87 10.22 -14.21
N ALA A 437 -11.13 10.62 -14.41
CA ALA A 437 -11.46 11.75 -15.27
C ALA A 437 -10.91 13.07 -14.68
N ASP A 438 -10.88 14.12 -15.49
CA ASP A 438 -10.51 15.44 -15.02
C ASP A 438 -11.46 15.96 -13.92
N ALA A 439 -11.02 16.97 -13.18
CA ALA A 439 -11.78 17.49 -12.04
C ALA A 439 -13.18 17.98 -12.41
N GLY A 440 -13.37 18.55 -13.61
CA GLY A 440 -14.67 19.04 -14.07
C GLY A 440 -15.65 17.90 -14.30
N ARG A 441 -15.25 16.91 -15.12
CA ARG A 441 -16.10 15.74 -15.39
C ARG A 441 -16.41 14.93 -14.12
N ARG A 442 -15.47 14.83 -13.19
CA ARG A 442 -15.72 14.20 -11.89
C ARG A 442 -16.74 14.96 -11.05
N ALA A 443 -16.63 16.28 -11.00
CA ALA A 443 -17.57 17.12 -10.26
C ALA A 443 -19.00 17.01 -10.85
N GLU A 444 -19.12 16.97 -12.18
CA GLU A 444 -20.41 16.75 -12.85
C GLU A 444 -21.03 15.40 -12.50
N ALA A 445 -20.26 14.32 -12.56
CA ALA A 445 -20.74 12.98 -12.20
C ALA A 445 -21.13 12.88 -10.72
N GLN A 446 -20.38 13.53 -9.83
CA GLN A 446 -20.72 13.61 -8.40
C GLN A 446 -22.02 14.39 -8.17
N ALA A 447 -22.20 15.52 -8.86
CA ALA A 447 -23.42 16.30 -8.76
C ALA A 447 -24.63 15.49 -9.24
N GLU A 448 -24.54 14.84 -10.39
CA GLU A 448 -25.61 13.98 -10.91
C GLU A 448 -25.96 12.82 -9.96
N MET A 449 -24.95 12.16 -9.39
CA MET A 449 -25.13 11.10 -8.38
C MET A 449 -25.88 11.60 -7.14
N LEU A 450 -25.51 12.77 -6.62
CA LEU A 450 -26.11 13.36 -5.43
C LEU A 450 -27.52 13.92 -5.69
N HIS A 451 -27.81 14.37 -6.92
CA HIS A 451 -29.15 14.74 -7.36
C HIS A 451 -30.09 13.55 -7.54
N GLY A 452 -29.54 12.36 -7.76
CA GLY A 452 -30.28 11.11 -7.80
C GLY A 452 -30.96 10.80 -6.46
N ASP A 453 -31.47 9.57 -6.31
CA ASP A 453 -32.20 9.18 -5.10
C ASP A 453 -31.54 8.04 -4.31
N ARG A 454 -30.55 7.35 -4.91
CA ARG A 454 -29.78 6.25 -4.30
C ARG A 454 -28.72 6.71 -3.32
N VAL A 455 -28.03 7.81 -3.63
CA VAL A 455 -26.94 8.35 -2.80
C VAL A 455 -27.42 9.63 -2.12
N ARG A 456 -27.22 9.72 -0.80
CA ARG A 456 -27.49 10.94 -0.01
C ARG A 456 -26.22 11.31 0.73
N MET A 457 -25.89 12.60 0.74
CA MET A 457 -24.81 13.15 1.55
C MET A 457 -25.39 14.14 2.55
N VAL A 458 -24.91 14.08 3.78
CA VAL A 458 -25.26 14.98 4.87
C VAL A 458 -24.01 15.29 5.69
N THR A 459 -23.92 16.47 6.28
CA THR A 459 -22.86 16.82 7.23
C THR A 459 -23.46 16.92 8.63
N PHE A 460 -22.88 16.22 9.61
CA PHE A 460 -23.34 16.32 11.00
C PHE A 460 -22.78 17.57 11.68
N HIS A 461 -23.60 18.15 12.55
CA HIS A 461 -23.28 19.33 13.35
C HIS A 461 -23.95 19.22 14.72
N PRO A 462 -23.53 20.00 15.75
CA PRO A 462 -24.04 19.83 17.12
C PRO A 462 -25.56 19.93 17.27
N SER A 463 -26.23 20.68 16.40
CA SER A 463 -27.70 20.80 16.39
C SER A 463 -28.44 19.74 15.58
N TYR A 464 -27.74 18.80 14.93
CA TYR A 464 -28.36 17.77 14.10
C TYR A 464 -28.92 16.67 15.01
N GLY A 465 -30.20 16.32 14.85
CA GLY A 465 -30.94 15.50 15.81
C GLY A 465 -31.69 14.32 15.19
N TYR A 466 -32.31 13.54 16.08
CA TYR A 466 -33.17 12.41 15.71
C TYR A 466 -34.33 12.86 14.81
N GLU A 467 -34.86 14.05 15.07
CA GLU A 467 -36.02 14.63 14.40
C GLU A 467 -35.79 14.94 12.91
N ASP A 468 -34.53 15.18 12.53
CA ASP A 468 -34.11 15.41 11.15
C ASP A 468 -33.64 14.13 10.45
N PHE A 469 -33.17 13.15 11.22
CA PHE A 469 -32.55 11.95 10.70
C PHE A 469 -33.54 10.78 10.58
N VAL A 470 -34.35 10.53 11.60
CA VAL A 470 -35.28 9.40 11.65
C VAL A 470 -36.73 9.87 11.47
N GLU A 471 -37.32 10.58 12.42
CA GLU A 471 -38.65 11.20 12.27
C GLU A 471 -38.87 12.30 13.30
N GLY A 472 -39.64 13.33 12.94
CA GLY A 472 -39.90 14.46 13.82
C GLY A 472 -41.09 15.31 13.38
N PHE A 473 -41.69 16.03 14.33
CA PHE A 473 -42.74 17.00 14.05
C PHE A 473 -42.13 18.28 13.46
N LYS A 474 -42.59 18.66 12.26
CA LYS A 474 -42.18 19.89 11.56
C LYS A 474 -43.39 20.75 11.24
N PRO A 475 -43.23 22.09 11.11
CA PRO A 475 -44.32 22.96 10.69
C PRO A 475 -44.95 22.49 9.37
N ASP A 476 -46.27 22.33 9.35
CA ASP A 476 -47.02 22.06 8.14
C ASP A 476 -47.24 23.36 7.38
N LEU A 477 -46.45 23.58 6.32
CA LEU A 477 -46.53 24.78 5.49
C LEU A 477 -47.80 24.84 4.63
N SER A 478 -48.55 23.73 4.53
CA SER A 478 -49.81 23.67 3.78
C SER A 478 -51.04 24.03 4.63
N ALA A 479 -50.88 24.09 5.95
CA ALA A 479 -51.96 24.41 6.87
C ALA A 479 -52.37 25.90 6.76
N THR A 480 -53.65 26.15 6.52
CA THR A 480 -54.23 27.51 6.34
C THR A 480 -55.00 28.02 7.57
N GLY A 481 -55.09 27.21 8.64
CA GLY A 481 -55.80 27.55 9.87
C GLY A 481 -55.01 28.51 10.78
N PRO A 482 -55.66 29.12 11.78
CA PRO A 482 -54.97 29.94 12.78
C PRO A 482 -54.11 29.05 13.70
N GLY A 483 -52.82 29.38 13.82
CA GLY A 483 -51.87 28.72 14.73
C GLY A 483 -50.78 27.90 14.02
N LEU A 484 -49.79 27.43 14.78
CA LEU A 484 -48.74 26.54 14.28
C LEU A 484 -49.24 25.10 14.23
N THR A 485 -49.45 24.56 13.03
CA THR A 485 -49.77 23.14 12.83
C THR A 485 -48.47 22.37 12.62
N LEU A 486 -48.30 21.25 13.32
CA LEU A 486 -47.14 20.37 13.18
C LEU A 486 -47.56 19.08 12.47
N ALA A 487 -46.86 18.72 11.41
CA ALA A 487 -46.97 17.44 10.74
C ALA A 487 -45.79 16.56 11.15
N LEU A 488 -46.05 15.28 11.40
CA LEU A 488 -44.99 14.30 11.55
C LEU A 488 -44.34 14.05 10.17
N THR A 489 -43.02 14.17 10.11
CA THR A 489 -42.25 14.01 8.87
C THR A 489 -41.15 12.97 9.03
N ASP A 490 -40.92 12.20 7.97
CA ASP A 490 -39.82 11.24 7.91
C ASP A 490 -38.49 11.99 7.71
N GLY A 491 -37.50 11.62 8.51
CA GLY A 491 -36.15 12.14 8.39
C GLY A 491 -35.39 11.56 7.19
N LEU A 492 -34.16 12.04 7.01
CA LEU A 492 -33.32 11.67 5.87
C LEU A 492 -33.03 10.16 5.81
N PHE A 493 -32.65 9.55 6.93
CA PHE A 493 -32.32 8.13 7.00
C PHE A 493 -33.55 7.24 6.86
N HIS A 494 -34.68 7.64 7.46
CA HIS A 494 -35.94 6.93 7.29
C HIS A 494 -36.39 6.92 5.83
N SER A 495 -36.32 8.08 5.17
CA SER A 495 -36.66 8.22 3.75
C SER A 495 -35.72 7.42 2.83
N LEU A 496 -34.43 7.34 3.16
CA LEU A 496 -33.47 6.48 2.45
C LEU A 496 -33.81 4.99 2.63
N CYS A 497 -34.06 4.54 3.86
CA CYS A 497 -34.42 3.16 4.16
C CYS A 497 -35.73 2.75 3.48
N SER A 498 -36.74 3.62 3.48
CA SER A 498 -38.03 3.35 2.81
C SER A 498 -37.85 3.14 1.30
N ARG A 499 -36.99 3.95 0.67
CA ARG A 499 -36.65 3.82 -0.76
C ARG A 499 -35.82 2.57 -1.05
N ALA A 500 -34.90 2.22 -0.16
CA ALA A 500 -34.08 1.01 -0.28
C ALA A 500 -34.92 -0.26 -0.14
N ALA A 501 -35.89 -0.29 0.79
CA ALA A 501 -36.82 -1.40 0.96
C ALA A 501 -37.69 -1.64 -0.29
N ALA A 502 -38.06 -0.57 -1.00
CA ALA A 502 -38.85 -0.66 -2.23
C ALA A 502 -38.03 -1.14 -3.45
N ARG A 503 -36.70 -1.12 -3.38
CA ARG A 503 -35.78 -1.48 -4.48
C ARG A 503 -34.62 -2.35 -3.95
N PRO A 504 -34.89 -3.61 -3.59
CA PRO A 504 -33.91 -4.49 -2.94
C PRO A 504 -32.69 -4.80 -3.81
N ASP A 505 -32.84 -4.76 -5.13
CA ASP A 505 -31.77 -5.05 -6.10
C ASP A 505 -30.81 -3.86 -6.32
N GLN A 506 -31.07 -2.70 -5.71
CA GLN A 506 -30.23 -1.51 -5.83
C GLN A 506 -29.57 -1.18 -4.50
N THR A 507 -28.29 -0.80 -4.53
CA THR A 507 -27.59 -0.30 -3.34
C THR A 507 -27.94 1.17 -3.07
N PHE A 508 -28.22 1.49 -1.81
CA PHE A 508 -28.45 2.86 -1.34
C PHE A 508 -27.32 3.26 -0.42
N LEU A 509 -26.82 4.48 -0.58
CA LEU A 509 -25.66 4.97 0.16
C LEU A 509 -25.99 6.25 0.92
N LEU A 510 -25.62 6.28 2.19
CA LEU A 510 -25.56 7.49 2.99
C LEU A 510 -24.11 7.86 3.25
N ILE A 511 -23.70 9.05 2.80
CA ILE A 511 -22.43 9.67 3.18
C ILE A 511 -22.73 10.64 4.32
N VAL A 512 -22.06 10.46 5.46
CA VAL A 512 -22.14 11.34 6.62
C VAL A 512 -20.78 12.01 6.80
N ASP A 513 -20.67 13.24 6.32
CA ASP A 513 -19.47 14.04 6.50
C ASP A 513 -19.41 14.58 7.93
N GLU A 514 -18.21 14.68 8.50
CA GLU A 514 -17.99 15.16 9.87
C GLU A 514 -18.83 14.39 10.92
N ILE A 515 -18.89 13.05 10.77
CA ILE A 515 -19.79 12.17 11.53
C ILE A 515 -19.68 12.33 13.04
N ASN A 516 -18.49 12.65 13.53
CA ASN A 516 -18.21 12.81 14.94
C ASN A 516 -18.80 14.11 15.53
N ARG A 517 -19.07 15.15 14.74
CA ARG A 517 -19.65 16.44 15.20
C ARG A 517 -21.10 16.33 15.68
N GLY A 518 -21.76 15.20 15.43
CA GLY A 518 -23.10 14.89 15.95
C GLY A 518 -23.04 13.88 17.10
N ASP A 519 -24.03 13.96 18.00
CA ASP A 519 -24.25 12.93 19.04
C ASP A 519 -24.89 11.70 18.37
N LEU A 520 -24.06 10.74 17.96
CA LEU A 520 -24.48 9.58 17.18
C LEU A 520 -25.52 8.70 17.90
N PRO A 521 -25.36 8.32 19.18
CA PRO A 521 -26.42 7.63 19.91
C PRO A 521 -27.76 8.36 19.88
N ARG A 522 -27.76 9.69 20.05
CA ARG A 522 -28.98 10.49 19.99
C ARG A 522 -29.57 10.57 18.58
N ILE A 523 -28.74 10.79 17.56
CA ILE A 523 -29.18 10.95 16.17
C ILE A 523 -29.78 9.65 15.63
N PHE A 524 -29.10 8.51 15.85
CA PHE A 524 -29.58 7.22 15.37
C PHE A 524 -30.71 6.64 16.23
N GLY A 525 -30.79 6.99 17.51
CA GLY A 525 -31.78 6.43 18.43
C GLY A 525 -31.75 4.90 18.41
N GLU A 526 -32.91 4.26 18.31
CA GLU A 526 -33.07 2.81 18.21
C GLU A 526 -32.47 2.21 16.92
N SER A 527 -32.37 2.99 15.84
CA SER A 527 -31.85 2.50 14.57
C SER A 527 -30.35 2.15 14.63
N ILE A 528 -29.63 2.63 15.64
CA ILE A 528 -28.22 2.30 15.87
C ILE A 528 -27.99 0.78 15.95
N THR A 529 -28.93 0.05 16.55
CA THR A 529 -28.81 -1.41 16.69
C THR A 529 -29.03 -2.12 15.36
N LEU A 530 -29.81 -1.51 14.46
CA LEU A 530 -30.17 -2.05 13.15
C LEU A 530 -29.08 -1.81 12.10
N LEU A 531 -28.01 -1.08 12.44
CA LEU A 531 -26.87 -0.91 11.54
C LEU A 531 -26.10 -2.23 11.33
N GLU A 532 -26.06 -3.11 12.33
CA GLU A 532 -25.41 -4.42 12.22
C GLU A 532 -26.10 -5.28 11.15
N LEU A 533 -25.32 -5.84 10.21
CA LEU A 533 -25.86 -6.53 9.02
C LEU A 533 -26.83 -7.66 9.37
N ASP A 534 -26.54 -8.43 10.42
CA ASP A 534 -27.37 -9.54 10.93
C ASP A 534 -28.68 -9.07 11.59
N LYS A 535 -28.79 -7.78 11.92
CA LYS A 535 -29.95 -7.15 12.55
C LYS A 535 -30.77 -6.29 11.59
N ARG A 536 -30.34 -6.18 10.34
CA ARG A 536 -31.12 -5.53 9.28
C ARG A 536 -32.39 -6.31 9.00
N ASN A 537 -33.42 -5.61 8.54
CA ASN A 537 -34.81 -6.08 8.44
C ASN A 537 -35.49 -6.47 9.77
N LEU A 538 -34.83 -6.37 10.93
CA LEU A 538 -35.52 -6.53 12.21
C LEU A 538 -36.40 -5.28 12.46
N PRO A 539 -37.72 -5.45 12.62
CA PRO A 539 -38.62 -4.33 12.82
C PRO A 539 -38.53 -3.82 14.27
N VAL A 540 -38.34 -2.51 14.43
CA VAL A 540 -38.49 -1.79 15.70
C VAL A 540 -39.67 -0.83 15.62
N ALA A 541 -40.33 -0.56 16.74
CA ALA A 541 -41.40 0.45 16.79
C ALA A 541 -40.79 1.82 17.09
N LEU A 542 -40.97 2.78 16.19
CA LEU A 542 -40.48 4.15 16.39
C LEU A 542 -41.24 4.82 17.55
N PRO A 543 -40.57 5.62 18.41
CA PRO A 543 -41.17 6.17 19.62
C PRO A 543 -42.26 7.20 19.35
N ILE A 544 -42.16 7.98 18.26
CA ILE A 544 -43.09 9.07 17.96
C ILE A 544 -44.29 8.53 17.18
N SER A 545 -44.05 7.91 16.03
CA SER A 545 -45.12 7.45 15.12
C SER A 545 -45.72 6.10 15.48
N LYS A 546 -45.03 5.30 16.30
CA LYS A 546 -45.33 3.88 16.57
C LYS A 546 -45.31 2.98 15.33
N ARG A 547 -44.87 3.49 14.17
CA ARG A 547 -44.69 2.69 12.96
C ARG A 547 -43.56 1.69 13.14
N ARG A 548 -43.65 0.57 12.44
CA ARG A 548 -42.54 -0.39 12.34
C ARG A 548 -41.51 0.15 11.36
N PHE A 549 -40.27 0.23 11.80
CA PHE A 549 -39.13 0.65 11.01
C PHE A 549 -38.05 -0.44 11.02
N SER A 550 -37.33 -0.58 9.92
CA SER A 550 -36.18 -1.47 9.83
C SER A 550 -35.16 -0.89 8.85
N VAL A 551 -33.87 -1.17 9.06
CA VAL A 551 -32.82 -0.81 8.10
C VAL A 551 -32.68 -1.94 7.08
N PRO A 552 -32.82 -1.69 5.76
CA PRO A 552 -32.67 -2.71 4.73
C PRO A 552 -31.22 -3.18 4.51
N PRO A 553 -30.99 -4.43 4.08
CA PRO A 553 -29.66 -4.99 3.85
C PRO A 553 -28.89 -4.31 2.72
N ASN A 554 -29.57 -3.64 1.79
CA ASN A 554 -28.99 -2.90 0.65
C ASN A 554 -28.65 -1.43 0.97
N VAL A 555 -28.77 -0.97 2.23
CA VAL A 555 -28.27 0.36 2.65
C VAL A 555 -26.78 0.29 2.99
N ARG A 556 -26.00 1.33 2.71
CA ARG A 556 -24.58 1.45 3.08
C ARG A 556 -24.35 2.82 3.71
N ILE A 557 -23.39 2.92 4.62
CA ILE A 557 -23.05 4.19 5.28
C ILE A 557 -21.54 4.42 5.23
N ILE A 558 -21.11 5.56 4.69
CA ILE A 558 -19.73 6.04 4.78
C ILE A 558 -19.72 7.28 5.67
N GLY A 559 -19.03 7.22 6.80
CA GLY A 559 -18.74 8.38 7.63
C GLY A 559 -17.36 8.95 7.33
N THR A 560 -17.17 10.27 7.36
CA THR A 560 -15.84 10.89 7.43
C THR A 560 -15.63 11.50 8.80
N MET A 561 -14.41 11.39 9.33
CA MET A 561 -14.09 11.81 10.69
C MET A 561 -12.73 12.51 10.73
N ASN A 562 -12.70 13.80 11.09
CA ASN A 562 -11.46 14.48 11.43
C ASN A 562 -11.04 14.09 12.85
N THR A 563 -9.80 13.64 13.02
CA THR A 563 -9.29 13.20 14.33
C THR A 563 -8.69 14.33 15.17
N ALA A 564 -8.23 15.41 14.54
CA ALA A 564 -7.64 16.58 15.22
C ALA A 564 -8.64 17.45 16.01
N ASP A 565 -9.93 17.40 15.66
CA ASP A 565 -10.93 18.32 16.21
C ASP A 565 -11.22 18.02 17.69
N ARG A 566 -10.88 18.95 18.58
CA ARG A 566 -11.04 18.77 20.05
C ARG A 566 -12.47 19.06 20.56
N SER A 567 -13.33 19.64 19.72
CA SER A 567 -14.67 20.12 20.07
C SER A 567 -15.77 19.06 19.99
N ILE A 568 -15.39 17.78 19.96
CA ILE A 568 -16.26 16.71 19.46
C ILE A 568 -16.69 15.72 20.54
N SER A 569 -17.89 15.15 20.38
CA SER A 569 -18.35 14.02 21.18
C SER A 569 -17.47 12.79 20.94
N HIS A 570 -16.98 12.16 22.01
CA HIS A 570 -16.25 10.90 21.88
C HIS A 570 -17.17 9.85 21.27
N LEU A 571 -16.71 9.18 20.21
CA LEU A 571 -17.46 8.10 19.58
C LEU A 571 -17.62 6.95 20.59
N ASP A 572 -18.84 6.70 21.03
CA ASP A 572 -19.13 5.65 22.01
C ASP A 572 -18.72 4.27 21.47
N ALA A 573 -18.33 3.37 22.37
CA ALA A 573 -17.94 1.99 22.07
C ALA A 573 -19.04 1.24 21.29
N ALA A 574 -20.31 1.55 21.55
CA ALA A 574 -21.44 1.00 20.82
C ALA A 574 -21.37 1.36 19.32
N VAL A 575 -21.09 2.61 18.98
CA VAL A 575 -20.93 3.04 17.57
C VAL A 575 -19.67 2.39 16.99
N ARG A 576 -18.54 2.43 17.70
CA ARG A 576 -17.27 1.87 17.22
C ARG A 576 -17.38 0.38 16.82
N ARG A 577 -18.16 -0.43 17.55
CA ARG A 577 -18.37 -1.85 17.19
C ARG A 577 -19.06 -2.05 15.83
N ARG A 578 -19.91 -1.10 15.45
CA ARG A 578 -20.84 -1.22 14.32
C ARG A 578 -20.20 -0.74 13.02
N PHE A 579 -19.23 0.18 13.06
CA PHE A 579 -18.52 0.66 11.89
C PHE A 579 -17.19 -0.07 11.68
N ALA A 580 -16.79 -0.26 10.43
CA ALA A 580 -15.37 -0.45 10.10
C ALA A 580 -14.64 0.89 10.21
N PHE A 581 -13.37 0.90 10.61
CA PHE A 581 -12.54 2.10 10.67
C PHE A 581 -11.39 1.93 9.68
N LEU A 582 -11.25 2.89 8.76
CA LEU A 582 -10.14 2.96 7.82
C LEU A 582 -9.41 4.29 8.04
N SER A 583 -8.11 4.20 8.28
CA SER A 583 -7.25 5.39 8.37
C SER A 583 -6.99 5.94 6.98
N VAL A 584 -7.06 7.26 6.86
CA VAL A 584 -6.67 8.02 5.67
C VAL A 584 -5.57 8.97 6.10
N ASP A 585 -4.35 8.50 5.95
CA ASP A 585 -3.15 9.15 6.45
C ASP A 585 -2.60 10.20 5.46
N PRO A 586 -1.76 11.14 5.92
CA PRO A 586 -1.01 12.03 5.04
C PRO A 586 -0.19 11.24 4.01
N ASP A 587 -0.25 11.66 2.75
CA ASP A 587 0.45 11.00 1.62
C ASP A 587 1.53 11.94 1.04
N PRO A 588 2.82 11.70 1.32
CA PRO A 588 3.92 12.47 0.76
C PRO A 588 4.07 12.34 -0.77
N ASP A 589 3.65 11.22 -1.36
CA ASP A 589 3.76 11.01 -2.80
C ASP A 589 2.78 11.92 -3.56
N ALA A 590 1.63 12.23 -2.96
CA ALA A 590 0.61 13.12 -3.52
C ALA A 590 1.10 14.57 -3.72
N VAL A 591 2.16 15.00 -3.02
CA VAL A 591 2.75 16.35 -3.12
C VAL A 591 4.11 16.35 -3.81
N SER A 592 4.42 15.29 -4.57
CA SER A 592 5.70 15.16 -5.24
C SER A 592 6.00 16.33 -6.18
N GLY A 593 7.11 17.04 -5.93
CA GLY A 593 7.46 18.24 -6.67
C GLY A 593 8.45 19.13 -5.93
N THR A 594 8.79 20.26 -6.57
CA THR A 594 9.71 21.26 -6.02
C THR A 594 9.19 22.67 -6.25
N VAL A 595 9.47 23.57 -5.31
CA VAL A 595 9.25 25.02 -5.41
C VAL A 595 10.55 25.72 -5.03
N GLY A 596 11.21 26.37 -5.99
CA GLY A 596 12.59 26.82 -5.80
C GLY A 596 13.49 25.65 -5.37
N PRO A 597 14.28 25.78 -4.28
CA PRO A 597 15.08 24.68 -3.74
C PRO A 597 14.31 23.72 -2.82
N LEU A 598 13.05 24.01 -2.49
CA LEU A 598 12.25 23.20 -1.56
C LEU A 598 11.75 21.93 -2.24
N ASP A 599 12.10 20.77 -1.68
CA ASP A 599 11.42 19.50 -1.97
C ASP A 599 10.14 19.40 -1.14
N LEU A 600 8.98 19.38 -1.82
CA LEU A 600 7.68 19.43 -1.15
C LEU A 600 7.37 18.15 -0.37
N SER A 601 7.76 16.98 -0.89
CA SER A 601 7.54 15.70 -0.20
C SER A 601 8.38 15.64 1.07
N ALA A 602 9.65 16.02 1.00
CA ALA A 602 10.55 16.06 2.16
C ALA A 602 10.09 17.09 3.21
N PHE A 603 9.68 18.29 2.77
CA PHE A 603 9.11 19.31 3.64
C PHE A 603 7.86 18.79 4.36
N PHE A 604 6.91 18.22 3.62
CA PHE A 604 5.66 17.70 4.15
C PHE A 604 5.89 16.58 5.16
N GLU A 605 6.81 15.65 4.89
CA GLU A 605 7.21 14.59 5.83
C GLU A 605 7.85 15.15 7.09
N SER A 606 8.81 16.06 6.96
CA SER A 606 9.52 16.65 8.09
C SER A 606 8.56 17.46 8.96
N LEU A 607 7.66 18.24 8.35
CA LEU A 607 6.64 19.00 9.06
C LEU A 607 5.71 18.05 9.84
N ASN A 608 5.16 17.03 9.19
CA ASN A 608 4.29 16.05 9.85
C ASN A 608 5.00 15.23 10.93
N THR A 609 6.31 15.01 10.80
CA THR A 609 7.14 14.37 11.83
C THR A 609 7.28 15.27 13.06
N ARG A 610 7.55 16.57 12.87
CA ARG A 610 7.63 17.54 13.97
C ARG A 610 6.29 17.73 14.66
N ILE A 611 5.21 17.82 13.88
CA ILE A 611 3.84 17.89 14.40
C ILE A 611 3.53 16.68 15.27
N ALA A 612 3.75 15.45 14.76
CA ALA A 612 3.47 14.23 15.51
C ALA A 612 4.31 14.10 16.79
N ARG A 613 5.55 14.63 16.77
CA ARG A 613 6.45 14.62 17.93
C ARG A 613 6.01 15.60 19.02
N HIS A 614 5.57 16.80 18.65
CA HIS A 614 5.26 17.88 19.60
C HIS A 614 3.78 17.96 20.00
N LEU A 615 2.90 17.39 19.17
CA LEU A 615 1.48 17.22 19.41
C LEU A 615 1.18 15.72 19.50
N ASP A 616 0.63 15.13 18.45
CA ASP A 616 0.37 13.69 18.27
C ASP A 616 0.08 13.40 16.79
N ALA A 617 -0.12 12.13 16.44
CA ALA A 617 -0.38 11.70 15.07
C ALA A 617 -1.71 12.24 14.49
N ASP A 618 -2.71 12.51 15.33
CA ASP A 618 -4.02 12.97 14.88
C ASP A 618 -4.00 14.45 14.43
N HIS A 619 -3.03 15.23 14.90
CA HIS A 619 -2.84 16.65 14.52
C HIS A 619 -1.94 16.84 13.28
N GLN A 620 -1.55 15.76 12.59
CA GLN A 620 -0.84 15.90 11.31
C GLN A 620 -1.67 16.69 10.29
N ILE A 621 -1.05 17.16 9.21
CA ILE A 621 -1.73 17.85 8.12
C ILE A 621 -1.73 16.98 6.87
N GLY A 622 -2.83 16.97 6.14
CA GLY A 622 -2.93 16.22 4.90
C GLY A 622 -2.39 16.96 3.69
N HIS A 623 -2.19 16.23 2.60
CA HIS A 623 -1.57 16.72 1.37
C HIS A 623 -2.37 17.83 0.68
N ALA A 624 -3.68 17.93 0.91
CA ALA A 624 -4.55 18.90 0.23
C ALA A 624 -4.11 20.36 0.41
N TYR A 625 -3.46 20.71 1.53
CA TYR A 625 -2.92 22.05 1.78
C TYR A 625 -1.78 22.44 0.83
N LEU A 626 -1.14 21.47 0.18
CA LEU A 626 -0.06 21.67 -0.78
C LEU A 626 -0.50 21.30 -2.21
N LEU A 627 -1.81 21.22 -2.45
CA LEU A 627 -2.39 21.01 -3.78
C LEU A 627 -3.11 22.27 -4.27
N ARG A 628 -3.02 22.53 -5.57
CA ARG A 628 -3.83 23.51 -6.29
C ARG A 628 -4.47 22.82 -7.48
N ASP A 629 -5.79 22.93 -7.61
CA ASP A 629 -6.58 22.27 -8.66
C ASP A 629 -6.36 20.74 -8.75
N GLY A 630 -6.01 20.12 -7.62
CA GLY A 630 -5.74 18.68 -7.51
C GLY A 630 -4.34 18.25 -7.90
N GLU A 631 -3.43 19.19 -8.17
CA GLU A 631 -2.02 18.96 -8.49
C GLU A 631 -1.10 19.59 -7.44
N PRO A 632 0.11 19.08 -7.21
CA PRO A 632 1.09 19.72 -6.32
C PRO A 632 1.35 21.18 -6.70
N ILE A 633 1.41 22.05 -5.70
CA ILE A 633 1.82 23.44 -5.90
C ILE A 633 3.19 23.51 -6.57
N ALA A 634 3.36 24.47 -7.49
CA ALA A 634 4.56 24.53 -8.33
C ALA A 634 5.24 25.91 -8.35
N THR A 635 4.67 26.90 -7.67
CA THR A 635 5.18 28.29 -7.64
C THR A 635 5.41 28.77 -6.22
N GLU A 636 6.36 29.68 -6.04
CA GLU A 636 6.67 30.30 -4.76
C GLU A 636 5.46 31.08 -4.21
N ALA A 637 4.67 31.68 -5.09
CA ALA A 637 3.45 32.39 -4.72
C ALA A 637 2.37 31.45 -4.15
N ASP A 638 2.18 30.28 -4.77
CA ASP A 638 1.26 29.25 -4.27
C ASP A 638 1.73 28.71 -2.92
N LEU A 639 3.04 28.44 -2.78
CA LEU A 639 3.64 28.00 -1.52
C LEU A 639 3.45 29.03 -0.41
N ALA A 640 3.70 30.32 -0.68
CA ALA A 640 3.50 31.38 0.29
C ALA A 640 2.03 31.51 0.70
N ALA A 641 1.10 31.39 -0.25
CA ALA A 641 -0.33 31.41 0.05
C ALA A 641 -0.74 30.22 0.93
N ALA A 642 -0.38 28.99 0.53
CA ALA A 642 -0.66 27.78 1.30
C ALA A 642 -0.08 27.86 2.71
N PHE A 643 1.18 28.27 2.83
CA PHE A 643 1.88 28.31 4.11
C PHE A 643 1.30 29.37 5.06
N HIS A 644 1.12 30.60 4.59
CA HIS A 644 0.68 31.70 5.46
C HIS A 644 -0.83 31.74 5.70
N HIS A 645 -1.65 31.28 4.76
CA HIS A 645 -3.11 31.39 4.87
C HIS A 645 -3.79 30.11 5.34
N GLU A 646 -3.10 28.95 5.26
CA GLU A 646 -3.70 27.67 5.61
C GLU A 646 -2.88 26.91 6.65
N VAL A 647 -1.58 26.67 6.41
CA VAL A 647 -0.73 25.88 7.30
C VAL A 647 -0.48 26.59 8.64
N ILE A 648 -0.03 27.85 8.62
CA ILE A 648 0.23 28.60 9.86
C ILE A 648 -1.05 28.75 10.70
N PRO A 649 -2.19 29.24 10.17
CA PRO A 649 -3.40 29.40 10.98
C PRO A 649 -3.89 28.08 11.59
N LEU A 650 -3.77 26.96 10.87
CA LEU A 650 -4.10 25.64 11.39
C LEU A 650 -3.20 25.24 12.56
N LEU A 651 -1.89 25.43 12.42
CA LEU A 651 -0.92 25.11 13.47
C LEU A 651 -1.05 26.05 14.68
N GLU A 652 -1.41 27.32 14.47
CA GLU A 652 -1.73 28.26 15.55
C GLU A 652 -2.90 27.75 16.40
N ASP A 653 -3.96 27.24 15.76
CA ASP A 653 -5.13 26.65 16.43
C ASP A 653 -4.74 25.36 17.19
N TYR A 654 -3.98 24.47 16.55
CA TYR A 654 -3.47 23.25 17.20
C TYR A 654 -2.59 23.53 18.41
N CYS A 655 -1.80 24.59 18.34
CA CYS A 655 -0.97 25.04 19.44
C CYS A 655 -1.77 25.82 20.51
N LEU A 656 -3.07 26.07 20.31
CA LEU A 656 -3.93 26.84 21.20
C LEU A 656 -3.31 28.21 21.55
N GLY A 657 -2.68 28.87 20.57
CA GLY A 657 -2.01 30.16 20.75
C GLY A 657 -0.68 30.11 21.51
N ARG A 658 -0.10 28.92 21.75
CA ARG A 658 1.22 28.77 22.40
C ARG A 658 2.36 29.03 21.42
N ALA A 659 2.93 30.23 21.48
CA ALA A 659 4.04 30.66 20.63
C ALA A 659 5.25 29.72 20.69
N GLU A 660 5.60 29.22 21.88
CA GLU A 660 6.74 28.32 22.07
C GLU A 660 6.55 26.96 21.39
N LEU A 661 5.31 26.46 21.33
CA LEU A 661 5.00 25.19 20.69
C LEU A 661 4.99 25.33 19.17
N LEU A 662 4.43 26.43 18.67
CA LEU A 662 4.45 26.77 17.25
C LEU A 662 5.89 26.97 16.74
N HIS A 663 6.73 27.63 17.54
CA HIS A 663 8.16 27.78 17.24
C HIS A 663 8.90 26.44 17.22
N ARG A 664 8.60 25.49 18.13
CA ARG A 664 9.21 24.14 18.05
C ARG A 664 8.88 23.39 16.77
N ILE A 665 7.67 23.59 16.22
CA ILE A 665 7.23 22.93 14.98
C ILE A 665 7.85 23.61 13.76
N LEU A 666 7.74 24.94 13.67
CA LEU A 666 8.09 25.72 12.48
C LEU A 666 9.50 26.36 12.53
N GLY A 667 10.20 26.21 13.65
CA GLY A 667 11.55 26.72 13.85
C GLY A 667 11.67 28.22 13.65
N SER A 668 12.72 28.63 12.94
CA SER A 668 13.09 30.03 12.72
C SER A 668 12.05 30.86 11.93
N LEU A 669 11.06 30.20 11.32
CA LEU A 669 9.97 30.85 10.60
C LEU A 669 8.97 31.57 11.52
N ILE A 670 8.99 31.25 12.82
CA ILE A 670 8.10 31.82 13.84
C ILE A 670 8.95 32.49 14.90
N ASP A 671 8.60 33.71 15.30
CA ASP A 671 9.27 34.38 16.42
C ASP A 671 8.91 33.69 17.75
N ALA A 672 9.92 33.23 18.50
CA ALA A 672 9.72 32.44 19.72
C ALA A 672 8.99 33.20 20.85
N GLY A 673 9.07 34.53 20.89
CA GLY A 673 8.44 35.34 21.93
C GLY A 673 7.01 35.76 21.61
N THR A 674 6.71 36.02 20.35
CA THR A 674 5.41 36.56 19.89
C THR A 674 4.55 35.55 19.15
N GLY A 675 5.12 34.42 18.71
CA GLY A 675 4.45 33.42 17.88
C GLY A 675 4.15 33.91 16.47
N ARG A 676 4.66 35.07 16.07
CA ARG A 676 4.34 35.67 14.77
C ARG A 676 5.19 35.08 13.66
N PRO A 677 4.62 34.83 12.47
CA PRO A 677 5.39 34.43 11.30
C PRO A 677 6.36 35.52 10.86
N ALA A 678 7.58 35.11 10.53
CA ALA A 678 8.56 35.95 9.87
C ALA A 678 8.01 36.45 8.53
N ARG A 679 8.08 37.75 8.29
CA ARG A 679 7.65 38.35 7.02
C ARG A 679 8.80 38.27 6.03
N MET A 680 8.57 37.55 4.94
CA MET A 680 9.54 37.44 3.85
C MET A 680 8.83 37.37 2.49
N PRO A 681 9.51 37.75 1.40
CA PRO A 681 9.06 37.50 0.04
C PRO A 681 8.81 36.00 -0.22
N PRO A 682 7.94 35.64 -1.18
CA PRO A 682 7.67 34.24 -1.53
C PRO A 682 8.92 33.42 -1.91
N GLN A 683 9.90 34.05 -2.57
CA GLN A 683 11.17 33.40 -2.95
C GLN A 683 11.98 33.01 -1.71
N ASP A 684 12.18 33.97 -0.81
CA ASP A 684 12.90 33.77 0.46
C ASP A 684 12.22 32.72 1.35
N LEU A 685 10.88 32.57 1.25
CA LEU A 685 10.15 31.53 1.99
C LEU A 685 10.51 30.12 1.54
N ALA A 686 10.63 29.88 0.23
CA ALA A 686 11.02 28.57 -0.28
C ALA A 686 12.44 28.20 0.20
N ASP A 687 13.35 29.16 0.18
CA ASP A 687 14.73 29.00 0.67
C ASP A 687 14.77 28.76 2.20
N ALA A 688 13.98 29.52 2.96
CA ALA A 688 13.90 29.39 4.41
C ALA A 688 13.29 28.03 4.83
N LEU A 689 12.20 27.60 4.18
CA LEU A 689 11.62 26.27 4.39
C LEU A 689 12.59 25.16 4.02
N ALA A 690 13.34 25.33 2.91
CA ALA A 690 14.31 24.33 2.49
C ALA A 690 15.44 24.23 3.52
N THR A 691 15.91 25.36 4.04
CA THR A 691 16.91 25.42 5.10
C THR A 691 16.39 24.77 6.38
N GLU A 692 15.19 25.10 6.82
CA GLU A 692 14.63 24.63 8.10
C GLU A 692 14.23 23.15 8.08
N PHE A 693 13.67 22.65 6.97
CA PHE A 693 13.06 21.31 6.90
C PHE A 693 13.79 20.31 6.01
N THR A 694 14.63 20.75 5.09
CA THR A 694 15.26 19.86 4.09
C THR A 694 16.78 19.84 4.12
N SER A 695 17.45 20.77 4.82
CA SER A 695 18.91 20.92 4.77
C SER A 695 19.72 20.01 5.69
N GLY A 696 19.07 19.09 6.42
CA GLY A 696 19.76 18.17 7.35
C GLY A 696 20.38 18.84 8.58
N LEU A 697 20.25 20.17 8.73
CA LEU A 697 20.54 20.84 9.98
C LEU A 697 19.49 20.39 11.01
N PRO A 698 19.89 19.90 12.18
CA PRO A 698 18.92 19.72 13.23
C PRO A 698 18.24 21.05 13.53
N GLY A 699 16.92 20.98 13.73
CA GLY A 699 16.16 22.12 14.24
C GLY A 699 16.72 22.62 15.57
N PRO A 700 16.15 23.69 16.15
CA PRO A 700 16.70 24.38 17.33
C PRO A 700 16.92 23.52 18.59
N ASP A 701 16.52 22.24 18.58
CA ASP A 701 16.57 21.30 19.70
C ASP A 701 17.44 20.03 19.45
N ALA A 702 18.49 20.04 18.61
CA ALA A 702 19.51 18.97 18.68
C ALA A 702 20.73 19.31 19.52
#